data_AF-A0A2N9HD48-F1
#
_entry.id   AF-A0A2N9HD48-F1
#
_cell.length_a   1.000
_cell.length_b   1.000
_cell.length_c   1.000
_cell.angle_alpha   90.00
_cell.angle_beta   90.00
_cell.angle_gamma   90.00
#
_symmetry.space_group_name_H-M   'P 1'
#
loop_
_entity.id
_entity.type
_entity.pdbx_description
1 polymer ?
#
loop_
_entity_poly.entity_id
_entity_poly.type
_entity_poly.pdbx_seq_one_letter_code
_entity_poly.pdbx_strand_id
1 'polypeptide(L)'
;MTRDDLERVKLATKIHASKYEPLTADKPGTHYAIVRTKDTNRKYGGGSAIISVYNPKVEGTQYSSGRIKVQNGPDSIEVGWTVNPTLYKDSRTRLYTFTKTANSACFNSLCNAIIPERPDIPLDYVLEPISTPESSYDRKFMLFWDPANGNWFLKIDEDDKEIGFWPKNVFTALANGANYVEWGGEVFSPPDVPSPPMGSGAKFLAEDTKYDAYCRKIKIIDENNNVVNAVDTEIFRDLDFKQYDVKDEGDTRCNGVGGRSLYRDEHMELKKQLKLLNKSVEETIQTKYGDTYDCLNLYKQPIFNHPSVNNNTYRLPKRPTSIPKGSINQSSSPLLNSSNFWLNGKGCPDGTIPIRRMTRDDLERVKLATKIHASKYEPLTADKPGTHYAIVRTKDTNRKYGGGSAIISVYNPKVEGTQYSSGRIKVQNGPDSIEVGWTVNPTLYKDSRTRLYTFTKTANSACFNSLCNAIIPERPDIPLDYVLEPISTPESSYDRKFMLFWDPANGNWFLKIDEDDKEIGFWPKNVFTALANGANYVEWGGEGCPDGTIPIRRMTRDDLERVKLATKIHASKYEPLTADKPGTHYAIVRTKDTNRKYGGGSAIISVYNPKVEGTQYSSGRIKVQNGPDSIEVGWTVNPTLYKDSRTRLYTFTKTANSACFNSLCNAIIPERPDIPLDYVLEPISTPESSYDRKFMLFWDPANGNWFLKIDEDDKEIGFWPKNVFTALANGANYVEWGGEVFSPPDVPSPPMGSGAKFLAEDTKYDAYCRKIKIIDENNNVVNAVDTEIFRDLDFKQYDVKDEGDTRKPTFEHLVVFGGPGGYTGS
;
A
#
# COMPACT_ATOMS: atom_id res chain seq x y z
N MET A 1 8.12 -14.51 28.83
CA MET A 1 7.48 -13.82 27.69
C MET A 1 8.31 -12.59 27.34
N THR A 2 8.72 -12.39 26.09
CA THR A 2 9.48 -11.20 25.66
C THR A 2 8.57 -9.97 25.49
N ARG A 3 9.14 -8.77 25.33
CA ARG A 3 8.35 -7.54 25.05
C ARG A 3 7.53 -7.66 23.76
N ASP A 4 8.10 -8.29 22.73
CA ASP A 4 7.42 -8.52 21.46
C ASP A 4 6.28 -9.53 21.58
N ASP A 5 6.43 -10.54 22.45
CA ASP A 5 5.34 -11.47 22.76
C ASP A 5 4.18 -10.75 23.46
N LEU A 6 4.46 -9.86 24.40
CA LEU A 6 3.45 -9.08 25.10
C LEU A 6 2.66 -8.16 24.16
N GLU A 7 3.33 -7.47 23.24
CA GLU A 7 2.65 -6.57 22.27
C GLU A 7 1.75 -7.34 21.29
N ARG A 8 2.17 -8.53 20.85
CA ARG A 8 1.33 -9.39 20.00
C ARG A 8 0.11 -9.91 20.73
N VAL A 9 0.28 -10.35 21.98
CA VAL A 9 -0.84 -10.73 22.86
C VAL A 9 -1.82 -9.57 23.00
N LYS A 10 -1.34 -8.35 23.27
CA LYS A 10 -2.20 -7.16 23.36
C LYS A 10 -2.96 -6.88 22.06
N LEU A 11 -2.30 -7.03 20.91
CA LEU A 11 -2.95 -6.87 19.61
C LEU A 11 -4.04 -7.92 19.37
N ALA A 12 -3.74 -9.20 19.60
CA ALA A 12 -4.70 -10.29 19.49
C ALA A 12 -5.90 -10.07 20.44
N THR A 13 -5.62 -9.71 21.70
CA THR A 13 -6.64 -9.35 22.70
C THR A 13 -7.51 -8.20 22.24
N LYS A 14 -6.94 -7.13 21.67
CA LYS A 14 -7.69 -5.98 21.17
C LYS A 14 -8.60 -6.36 20.00
N ILE A 15 -8.09 -7.16 19.05
CA ILE A 15 -8.86 -7.68 17.91
C ILE A 15 -10.05 -8.51 18.42
N HIS A 16 -9.81 -9.46 19.31
CA HIS A 16 -10.85 -10.31 19.88
C HIS A 16 -11.86 -9.50 20.72
N ALA A 17 -11.40 -8.63 21.64
CA ALA A 17 -12.24 -7.88 22.58
C ALA A 17 -13.15 -6.81 21.95
N SER A 18 -12.80 -6.28 20.78
CA SER A 18 -13.54 -5.21 20.07
C SER A 18 -14.97 -5.62 19.62
N LYS A 19 -15.31 -6.89 19.79
CA LYS A 19 -16.50 -7.53 19.22
C LYS A 19 -17.72 -7.55 20.15
N TYR A 20 -17.55 -7.38 21.46
CA TYR A 20 -18.57 -7.74 22.47
C TYR A 20 -19.51 -6.60 22.95
N GLU A 21 -19.74 -5.58 22.14
CA GLU A 21 -20.92 -4.71 22.27
C GLU A 21 -21.94 -5.13 21.20
N PRO A 22 -23.26 -5.09 21.48
CA PRO A 22 -24.25 -6.08 21.06
C PRO A 22 -24.10 -6.51 19.60
N LEU A 23 -24.24 -7.82 19.34
CA LEU A 23 -24.14 -8.42 18.01
C LEU A 23 -25.08 -7.71 17.03
N THR A 24 -24.57 -6.72 16.33
CA THR A 24 -25.16 -6.17 15.11
C THR A 24 -24.45 -6.85 13.95
N ALA A 25 -25.21 -7.20 12.90
CA ALA A 25 -24.72 -7.91 11.72
C ALA A 25 -23.64 -7.13 10.93
N ASP A 26 -23.36 -5.88 11.30
CA ASP A 26 -22.57 -4.92 10.52
C ASP A 26 -21.14 -4.65 11.05
N LYS A 27 -20.53 -5.53 11.84
CA LYS A 27 -19.12 -5.31 12.26
C LYS A 27 -18.13 -5.78 11.18
N PRO A 28 -17.32 -4.88 10.59
CA PRO A 28 -16.40 -5.26 9.52
C PRO A 28 -15.38 -6.31 9.99
N GLY A 29 -15.31 -7.43 9.27
CA GLY A 29 -14.21 -8.39 9.38
C GLY A 29 -14.35 -9.53 10.39
N THR A 30 -15.47 -9.64 11.13
CA THR A 30 -15.74 -10.84 11.96
C THR A 30 -16.98 -11.56 11.48
N HIS A 31 -16.89 -12.87 11.31
CA HIS A 31 -18.01 -13.68 10.88
C HIS A 31 -18.29 -14.80 11.89
N TYR A 32 -19.57 -15.13 12.04
CA TYR A 32 -20.05 -16.14 13.00
C TYR A 32 -20.94 -17.16 12.29
N ALA A 33 -20.81 -18.42 12.72
CA ALA A 33 -21.75 -19.49 12.40
C ALA A 33 -22.02 -20.23 13.71
N ILE A 34 -22.98 -19.72 14.48
CA ILE A 34 -23.23 -20.16 15.85
C ILE A 34 -24.71 -20.45 16.10
N VAL A 35 -24.93 -21.32 17.08
CA VAL A 35 -26.24 -21.59 17.68
C VAL A 35 -26.22 -21.02 19.09
N ARG A 36 -27.28 -20.30 19.48
CA ARG A 36 -27.45 -19.66 20.79
C ARG A 36 -28.77 -20.07 21.42
N THR A 37 -28.85 -20.12 22.75
CA THR A 37 -30.12 -20.23 23.49
C THR A 37 -31.01 -18.98 23.32
N LYS A 38 -32.31 -19.14 23.04
CA LYS A 38 -33.24 -18.01 22.80
C LYS A 38 -33.70 -17.28 24.07
N ASP A 39 -34.01 -18.00 25.14
CA ASP A 39 -34.57 -17.41 26.35
C ASP A 39 -33.47 -16.73 27.18
N THR A 40 -33.28 -15.43 26.95
CA THR A 40 -32.30 -14.63 27.70
C THR A 40 -32.73 -14.30 29.13
N ASN A 41 -33.97 -14.61 29.53
CA ASN A 41 -34.45 -14.42 30.91
C ASN A 41 -34.12 -15.64 31.78
N ARG A 42 -33.85 -16.78 31.15
CA ARG A 42 -33.39 -17.98 31.85
C ARG A 42 -31.94 -17.86 32.24
N LYS A 43 -31.63 -18.33 33.45
CA LYS A 43 -30.26 -18.47 33.93
C LYS A 43 -29.66 -19.81 33.50
N TYR A 44 -28.47 -19.74 32.92
CA TYR A 44 -27.71 -20.91 32.47
C TYR A 44 -26.46 -21.10 33.33
N GLY A 45 -26.30 -22.31 33.86
CA GLY A 45 -25.09 -22.75 34.55
C GLY A 45 -23.95 -23.11 33.59
N GLY A 46 -24.17 -23.13 32.27
CA GLY A 46 -23.10 -23.30 31.29
C GLY A 46 -23.48 -24.16 30.09
N GLY A 47 -22.47 -24.69 29.39
CA GLY A 47 -22.64 -25.44 28.15
C GLY A 47 -21.58 -26.51 27.94
N SER A 48 -21.97 -27.58 27.26
CA SER A 48 -21.04 -28.62 26.80
C SER A 48 -21.29 -28.99 25.35
N ALA A 49 -20.24 -29.31 24.61
CA ALA A 49 -20.32 -29.82 23.25
C ALA A 49 -19.08 -30.64 22.91
N ILE A 50 -19.24 -31.56 21.96
CA ILE A 50 -18.12 -32.22 21.28
C ILE A 50 -17.86 -31.47 19.99
N ILE A 51 -16.68 -30.86 19.87
CA ILE A 51 -16.32 -29.96 18.77
C ILE A 51 -15.26 -30.63 17.91
N SER A 52 -15.49 -30.71 16.60
CA SER A 52 -14.50 -31.16 15.62
C SER A 52 -13.28 -30.23 15.62
N VAL A 53 -12.07 -30.78 15.68
CA VAL A 53 -10.81 -30.02 15.71
C VAL A 53 -10.23 -29.98 14.31
N TYR A 54 -10.02 -28.79 13.75
CA TYR A 54 -9.40 -28.59 12.43
C TYR A 54 -8.19 -27.67 12.52
N ASN A 55 -7.33 -27.70 11.49
CA ASN A 55 -6.25 -26.72 11.31
C ASN A 55 -6.48 -25.86 10.05
N PRO A 56 -7.47 -24.94 10.09
CA PRO A 56 -7.78 -24.05 8.98
C PRO A 56 -6.59 -23.16 8.61
N LYS A 57 -6.40 -22.93 7.31
CA LYS A 57 -5.38 -22.02 6.81
C LYS A 57 -5.76 -20.57 7.12
N VAL A 58 -4.91 -19.90 7.90
CA VAL A 58 -5.05 -18.50 8.32
C VAL A 58 -3.75 -17.75 8.02
N GLU A 59 -3.84 -16.48 7.60
CA GLU A 59 -2.68 -15.64 7.25
C GLU A 59 -2.71 -14.28 7.96
N GLY A 60 -1.53 -13.73 8.25
CA GLY A 60 -1.40 -12.41 8.88
C GLY A 60 -2.10 -12.30 10.24
N THR A 61 -3.05 -11.37 10.36
CA THR A 61 -3.83 -11.13 11.58
C THR A 61 -5.15 -11.91 11.68
N GLN A 62 -5.37 -12.83 10.75
CA GLN A 62 -6.56 -13.69 10.76
C GLN A 62 -6.53 -14.70 11.91
N TYR A 63 -7.72 -15.13 12.31
CA TYR A 63 -7.87 -16.33 13.14
C TYR A 63 -9.15 -17.10 12.77
N SER A 64 -9.16 -18.38 13.14
CA SER A 64 -10.34 -19.25 13.09
C SER A 64 -10.44 -20.06 14.38
N SER A 65 -11.66 -20.19 14.90
CA SER A 65 -11.92 -20.88 16.16
C SER A 65 -13.21 -21.71 16.09
N GLY A 66 -13.22 -22.82 16.81
CA GLY A 66 -14.44 -23.53 17.20
C GLY A 66 -14.62 -23.41 18.71
N ARG A 67 -15.74 -22.87 19.20
CA ARG A 67 -15.89 -22.45 20.59
C ARG A 67 -17.24 -22.75 21.22
N ILE A 68 -17.22 -22.84 22.55
CA ILE A 68 -18.36 -22.64 23.46
C ILE A 68 -18.19 -21.26 24.10
N LYS A 69 -19.27 -20.49 24.22
CA LYS A 69 -19.28 -19.21 24.94
C LYS A 69 -20.43 -19.12 25.92
N VAL A 70 -20.16 -18.54 27.07
CA VAL A 70 -21.17 -18.09 28.03
C VAL A 70 -21.01 -16.59 28.25
N GLN A 71 -22.13 -15.87 28.42
CA GLN A 71 -22.09 -14.42 28.64
C GLN A 71 -23.22 -13.95 29.56
N ASN A 72 -22.89 -12.98 30.42
CA ASN A 72 -23.84 -12.21 31.22
C ASN A 72 -23.36 -10.75 31.27
N GLY A 73 -24.13 -9.83 30.70
CA GLY A 73 -23.74 -8.43 30.57
C GLY A 73 -22.38 -8.27 29.84
N PRO A 74 -21.41 -7.52 30.41
CA PRO A 74 -20.08 -7.33 29.81
C PRO A 74 -19.14 -8.52 30.00
N ASP A 75 -19.51 -9.47 30.86
CA ASP A 75 -18.66 -10.60 31.22
C ASP A 75 -18.92 -11.80 30.31
N SER A 76 -17.85 -12.37 29.76
CA SER A 76 -17.94 -13.58 28.95
C SER A 76 -16.72 -14.48 29.11
N ILE A 77 -16.96 -15.78 28.95
CA ILE A 77 -15.91 -16.80 28.88
C ILE A 77 -16.11 -17.56 27.57
N GLU A 78 -15.03 -17.69 26.80
CA GLU A 78 -14.96 -18.50 25.60
C GLU A 78 -13.90 -19.57 25.75
N VAL A 79 -14.23 -20.80 25.34
CA VAL A 79 -13.34 -21.96 25.41
C VAL A 79 -13.47 -22.77 24.13
N GLY A 80 -12.37 -23.33 23.65
CA GLY A 80 -12.38 -24.18 22.47
C GLY A 80 -11.01 -24.28 21.82
N TRP A 81 -10.98 -24.48 20.51
CA TRP A 81 -9.74 -24.48 19.74
C TRP A 81 -9.63 -23.24 18.87
N THR A 82 -8.41 -22.77 18.61
CA THR A 82 -8.13 -21.66 17.69
C THR A 82 -6.85 -21.92 16.89
N VAL A 83 -6.81 -21.37 15.67
CA VAL A 83 -5.58 -21.14 14.90
C VAL A 83 -5.39 -19.64 14.81
N ASN A 84 -4.40 -19.12 15.54
CA ASN A 84 -4.16 -17.67 15.65
C ASN A 84 -2.66 -17.35 15.59
N PRO A 85 -2.11 -17.08 14.39
CA PRO A 85 -0.69 -16.77 14.21
C PRO A 85 -0.25 -15.50 14.93
N THR A 86 -1.16 -14.53 15.11
CA THR A 86 -0.87 -13.30 15.87
C THR A 86 -0.55 -13.64 17.32
N LEU A 87 -1.35 -14.53 17.93
CA LEU A 87 -1.17 -14.96 19.31
C LEU A 87 0.04 -15.89 19.47
N TYR A 88 0.13 -16.95 18.67
CA TYR A 88 1.04 -18.08 18.94
C TYR A 88 2.32 -18.15 18.06
N LYS A 89 2.48 -17.25 17.08
CA LYS A 89 3.60 -17.27 16.09
C LYS A 89 3.67 -18.53 15.21
N ASP A 90 2.65 -19.38 15.25
CA ASP A 90 2.52 -20.55 14.39
C ASP A 90 1.08 -20.69 13.89
N SER A 91 0.90 -21.58 12.91
CA SER A 91 -0.41 -21.94 12.36
C SER A 91 -0.83 -23.33 12.87
N ARG A 92 -0.60 -23.60 14.16
CA ARG A 92 -1.05 -24.85 14.79
C ARG A 92 -2.35 -24.61 15.54
N THR A 93 -3.24 -25.59 15.49
CA THR A 93 -4.46 -25.61 16.28
C THR A 93 -4.12 -25.81 17.75
N ARG A 94 -4.57 -24.89 18.60
CA ARG A 94 -4.31 -24.93 20.04
C ARG A 94 -5.60 -24.80 20.83
N LEU A 95 -5.58 -25.38 22.04
CA LEU A 95 -6.54 -24.99 23.06
C LEU A 95 -6.40 -23.49 23.33
N TYR A 96 -7.52 -22.80 23.47
CA TYR A 96 -7.52 -21.45 24.00
C TYR A 96 -8.68 -21.23 24.96
N THR A 97 -8.48 -20.27 25.85
CA THR A 97 -9.56 -19.62 26.58
C THR A 97 -9.48 -18.12 26.36
N PHE A 98 -10.63 -17.46 26.35
CA PHE A 98 -10.71 -16.01 26.33
C PHE A 98 -11.71 -15.54 27.38
N THR A 99 -11.27 -14.61 28.22
CA THR A 99 -12.07 -14.04 29.30
C THR A 99 -12.21 -12.56 29.07
N LYS A 100 -13.44 -12.06 29.00
CA LYS A 100 -13.75 -10.65 28.98
C LYS A 100 -14.55 -10.28 30.22
N THR A 101 -14.18 -9.17 30.84
CA THR A 101 -14.90 -8.50 31.91
C THR A 101 -15.16 -7.04 31.50
N ALA A 102 -15.87 -6.29 32.33
CA ALA A 102 -16.05 -4.85 32.12
C ALA A 102 -14.72 -4.07 31.94
N ASN A 103 -13.65 -4.48 32.64
CA ASN A 103 -12.40 -3.73 32.71
C ASN A 103 -11.18 -4.46 32.12
N SER A 104 -11.32 -5.73 31.73
CA SER A 104 -10.21 -6.55 31.24
C SER A 104 -10.65 -7.52 30.15
N ALA A 105 -9.74 -7.87 29.25
CA ALA A 105 -9.94 -8.91 28.24
C ALA A 105 -8.63 -9.66 28.05
N CYS A 106 -8.67 -10.99 28.03
CA CYS A 106 -7.48 -11.80 28.28
C CYS A 106 -7.56 -13.18 27.66
N PHE A 107 -6.48 -13.60 27.00
CA PHE A 107 -6.31 -14.98 26.53
C PHE A 107 -5.62 -15.84 27.61
N ASN A 108 -6.08 -17.08 27.76
CA ASN A 108 -5.46 -18.12 28.58
C ASN A 108 -5.15 -17.63 30.00
N SER A 109 -4.03 -18.04 30.58
CA SER A 109 -3.55 -17.61 31.91
C SER A 109 -2.84 -16.25 31.89
N LEU A 110 -2.81 -15.52 30.77
CA LEU A 110 -1.97 -14.32 30.60
C LEU A 110 -2.37 -13.13 31.50
N CYS A 111 -3.56 -13.17 32.08
CA CYS A 111 -4.03 -12.17 33.05
C CYS A 111 -4.48 -12.78 34.39
N ASN A 112 -4.11 -14.03 34.69
CA ASN A 112 -4.55 -14.75 35.90
C ASN A 112 -6.08 -14.82 36.07
N ALA A 113 -6.84 -14.66 34.99
CA ALA A 113 -8.31 -14.75 35.05
C ALA A 113 -8.76 -16.19 35.30
N ILE A 114 -8.09 -17.15 34.66
CA ILE A 114 -8.23 -18.59 34.92
C ILE A 114 -7.03 -19.08 35.72
N ILE A 115 -7.31 -19.91 36.72
CA ILE A 115 -6.32 -20.63 37.52
C ILE A 115 -6.24 -22.06 36.96
N PRO A 116 -5.13 -22.46 36.32
CA PRO A 116 -4.96 -23.82 35.81
C PRO A 116 -4.75 -24.80 36.97
N GLU A 117 -5.40 -25.96 36.90
CA GLU A 117 -5.30 -27.02 37.92
C GLU A 117 -4.58 -28.27 37.39
N ARG A 118 -4.46 -28.40 36.07
CA ARG A 118 -3.78 -29.51 35.37
C ARG A 118 -2.48 -29.02 34.73
N PRO A 119 -1.29 -29.30 35.31
CA PRO A 119 -0.01 -28.90 34.70
C PRO A 119 0.31 -29.69 33.42
N ASP A 120 -0.32 -30.86 33.25
CA ASP A 120 -0.15 -31.74 32.08
C ASP A 120 -0.97 -31.29 30.86
N ILE A 121 -1.97 -30.41 31.03
CA ILE A 121 -2.75 -29.81 29.94
C ILE A 121 -2.68 -28.28 30.05
N PRO A 122 -1.64 -27.64 29.51
CA PRO A 122 -1.54 -26.18 29.53
C PRO A 122 -2.57 -25.53 28.60
N LEU A 123 -3.06 -24.34 28.95
CA LEU A 123 -4.16 -23.64 28.26
C LEU A 123 -3.82 -23.09 26.87
N ASP A 124 -2.65 -23.45 26.33
CA ASP A 124 -2.17 -23.15 24.98
C ASP A 124 -1.60 -24.39 24.27
N TYR A 125 -1.88 -25.59 24.78
CA TYR A 125 -1.34 -26.82 24.21
C TYR A 125 -1.85 -27.07 22.79
N VAL A 126 -1.00 -27.69 21.98
CA VAL A 126 -1.31 -28.04 20.59
C VAL A 126 -2.27 -29.23 20.58
N LEU A 127 -3.39 -29.08 19.90
CA LEU A 127 -4.40 -30.13 19.77
C LEU A 127 -4.06 -31.03 18.59
N GLU A 128 -3.62 -32.25 18.90
CA GLU A 128 -3.41 -33.31 17.93
C GLU A 128 -4.09 -34.61 18.42
N PRO A 129 -4.54 -35.48 17.51
CA PRO A 129 -4.62 -35.31 16.05
C PRO A 129 -5.73 -34.34 15.60
N ILE A 130 -5.58 -33.79 14.38
CA ILE A 130 -6.54 -32.86 13.75
C ILE A 130 -7.39 -33.57 12.69
N SER A 131 -8.64 -33.13 12.52
CA SER A 131 -9.56 -33.63 11.50
C SER A 131 -9.06 -33.32 10.09
N THR A 132 -9.26 -34.28 9.19
CA THR A 132 -9.06 -34.17 7.75
C THR A 132 -10.31 -34.71 7.05
N PRO A 133 -10.47 -34.49 5.73
CA PRO A 133 -11.50 -35.19 4.98
C PRO A 133 -11.41 -36.71 5.05
N GLU A 134 -10.35 -37.33 5.55
CA GLU A 134 -10.22 -38.80 5.62
C GLU A 134 -10.36 -39.33 7.06
N SER A 135 -10.20 -38.46 8.06
CA SER A 135 -10.16 -38.81 9.48
C SER A 135 -10.83 -37.72 10.32
N SER A 136 -11.86 -38.06 11.10
CA SER A 136 -12.54 -37.09 11.99
C SER A 136 -12.02 -37.20 13.42
N TYR A 137 -11.56 -36.08 13.98
CA TYR A 137 -11.12 -35.98 15.37
C TYR A 137 -11.84 -34.81 16.05
N ASP A 138 -12.49 -35.12 17.17
CA ASP A 138 -13.20 -34.16 17.99
C ASP A 138 -12.77 -34.22 19.46
N ARG A 139 -13.10 -33.15 20.18
CA ARG A 139 -12.78 -32.97 21.60
C ARG A 139 -14.04 -32.50 22.34
N LYS A 140 -14.28 -33.06 23.52
CA LYS A 140 -15.39 -32.64 24.38
C LYS A 140 -14.95 -31.43 25.19
N PHE A 141 -15.73 -30.36 25.16
CA PHE A 141 -15.55 -29.19 26.02
C PHE A 141 -16.77 -29.06 26.92
N MET A 142 -16.55 -28.74 28.18
CA MET A 142 -17.60 -28.46 29.14
C MET A 142 -17.19 -27.26 29.99
N LEU A 143 -18.01 -26.22 29.93
CA LEU A 143 -17.88 -25.01 30.73
C LEU A 143 -19.09 -24.94 31.66
N PHE A 144 -18.87 -24.92 32.96
CA PHE A 144 -19.94 -24.95 33.94
C PHE A 144 -19.67 -24.04 35.14
N TRP A 145 -20.73 -23.55 35.75
CA TRP A 145 -20.74 -22.68 36.90
C TRP A 145 -21.13 -23.47 38.14
N ASP A 146 -20.42 -23.30 39.24
CA ASP A 146 -20.80 -23.91 40.52
C ASP A 146 -21.64 -22.91 41.35
N PRO A 147 -22.93 -23.17 41.59
CA PRO A 147 -23.78 -22.29 42.38
C PRO A 147 -23.34 -22.15 43.84
N ALA A 148 -22.62 -23.12 44.39
CA ALA A 148 -22.23 -23.11 45.80
C ALA A 148 -21.13 -22.09 46.10
N ASN A 149 -20.15 -21.94 45.19
CA ASN A 149 -19.02 -21.03 45.37
C ASN A 149 -18.99 -19.87 44.36
N GLY A 150 -19.75 -19.96 43.26
CA GLY A 150 -19.87 -18.96 42.21
C GLY A 150 -18.77 -19.01 41.14
N ASN A 151 -17.88 -20.00 41.18
CA ASN A 151 -16.77 -20.14 40.24
C ASN A 151 -17.20 -20.82 38.94
N TRP A 152 -16.48 -20.55 37.86
CA TRP A 152 -16.63 -21.26 36.58
C TRP A 152 -15.52 -22.26 36.40
N PHE A 153 -15.79 -23.40 35.80
CA PHE A 153 -14.86 -24.52 35.64
C PHE A 153 -14.83 -25.00 34.19
N LEU A 154 -13.64 -25.38 33.72
CA LEU A 154 -13.43 -25.96 32.40
C LEU A 154 -13.00 -27.42 32.51
N LYS A 155 -13.71 -28.29 31.80
CA LYS A 155 -13.33 -29.69 31.55
C LYS A 155 -13.15 -29.90 30.05
N ILE A 156 -12.14 -30.70 29.71
CA ILE A 156 -11.88 -31.12 28.33
C ILE A 156 -11.72 -32.63 28.31
N ASP A 157 -12.16 -33.24 27.22
CA ASP A 157 -12.12 -34.68 26.99
C ASP A 157 -13.01 -35.48 27.96
N GLU A 158 -12.86 -36.80 27.93
CA GLU A 158 -13.68 -37.73 28.74
C GLU A 158 -13.07 -38.01 30.12
N ASP A 159 -11.97 -37.33 30.48
CA ASP A 159 -11.26 -37.52 31.74
C ASP A 159 -12.03 -37.03 32.97
N ASP A 160 -13.14 -36.30 32.79
CA ASP A 160 -14.01 -35.67 33.80
C ASP A 160 -13.30 -34.78 34.85
N LYS A 161 -12.00 -34.54 34.68
CA LYS A 161 -11.14 -33.70 35.51
C LYS A 161 -11.15 -32.25 35.02
N GLU A 162 -11.26 -31.33 35.97
CA GLU A 162 -11.10 -29.90 35.73
C GLU A 162 -9.67 -29.59 35.29
N ILE A 163 -9.54 -28.78 34.24
CA ILE A 163 -8.24 -28.28 33.77
C ILE A 163 -7.91 -26.90 34.34
N GLY A 164 -8.93 -26.18 34.81
CA GLY A 164 -8.80 -24.90 35.48
C GLY A 164 -10.16 -24.26 35.75
N PHE A 165 -10.14 -23.21 36.58
CA PHE A 165 -11.34 -22.51 36.99
C PHE A 165 -11.14 -20.99 37.02
N TRP A 166 -12.24 -20.25 36.88
CA TRP A 166 -12.31 -18.81 37.07
C TRP A 166 -12.98 -18.50 38.40
N PRO A 167 -12.29 -17.83 39.33
CA PRO A 167 -12.86 -17.35 40.58
C PRO A 167 -14.03 -16.38 40.35
N LYS A 168 -15.08 -16.46 41.19
CA LYS A 168 -16.25 -15.57 41.09
C LYS A 168 -15.92 -14.07 41.09
N ASN A 169 -14.86 -13.67 41.80
CA ASN A 169 -14.46 -12.28 41.98
C ASN A 169 -13.78 -11.67 40.73
N VAL A 170 -13.49 -12.50 39.72
CA VAL A 170 -13.08 -12.00 38.39
C VAL A 170 -14.26 -11.35 37.67
N PHE A 171 -15.49 -11.79 37.98
CA PHE A 171 -16.69 -11.38 37.27
C PHE A 171 -17.56 -10.41 38.09
N THR A 172 -18.21 -9.51 37.37
CA THR A 172 -19.23 -8.59 37.88
C THR A 172 -20.64 -9.16 37.72
N ALA A 173 -20.91 -9.89 36.64
CA ALA A 173 -22.21 -10.43 36.26
C ALA A 173 -22.20 -11.97 36.18
N LEU A 174 -21.16 -12.57 35.56
CA LEU A 174 -21.05 -14.03 35.44
C LEU A 174 -20.92 -14.76 36.78
N ALA A 175 -20.64 -14.05 37.88
CA ALA A 175 -20.68 -14.61 39.23
C ALA A 175 -22.05 -15.25 39.57
N ASN A 176 -23.12 -14.81 38.89
CA ASN A 176 -24.48 -15.29 39.06
C ASN A 176 -24.98 -16.13 37.88
N GLY A 177 -24.11 -16.83 37.16
CA GLY A 177 -24.48 -17.62 35.98
C GLY A 177 -24.62 -16.76 34.70
N ALA A 178 -24.91 -17.43 33.58
CA ALA A 178 -24.99 -16.82 32.25
C ALA A 178 -26.43 -16.55 31.80
N ASN A 179 -26.63 -15.56 30.92
CA ASN A 179 -27.93 -15.26 30.30
C ASN A 179 -28.15 -16.02 28.99
N TYR A 180 -27.07 -16.47 28.35
CA TYR A 180 -27.15 -17.35 27.19
C TYR A 180 -25.86 -18.13 27.01
N VAL A 181 -25.96 -19.19 26.21
CA VAL A 181 -24.85 -20.06 25.83
C VAL A 181 -24.80 -20.15 24.31
N GLU A 182 -23.60 -20.13 23.74
CA GLU A 182 -23.35 -20.27 22.31
C GLU A 182 -22.43 -21.45 22.00
N TRP A 183 -22.66 -22.07 20.85
CA TRP A 183 -21.79 -23.09 20.26
C TRP A 183 -21.58 -22.80 18.79
N GLY A 184 -20.35 -22.93 18.30
CA GLY A 184 -20.09 -22.90 16.86
C GLY A 184 -18.74 -22.31 16.48
N GLY A 185 -18.69 -21.79 15.25
CA GLY A 185 -17.48 -21.25 14.62
C GLY A 185 -17.41 -19.73 14.66
N GLU A 186 -16.18 -19.23 14.78
CA GLU A 186 -15.86 -17.81 14.67
C GLU A 186 -14.57 -17.61 13.87
N VAL A 187 -14.57 -16.61 12.99
CA VAL A 187 -13.38 -16.20 12.24
C VAL A 187 -13.23 -14.69 12.21
N PHE A 188 -12.00 -14.25 12.02
CA PHE A 188 -11.65 -12.87 11.78
C PHE A 188 -10.77 -12.72 10.55
N SER A 189 -11.05 -11.68 9.77
CA SER A 189 -10.18 -11.17 8.72
C SER A 189 -10.22 -9.64 8.67
N PRO A 190 -9.09 -8.98 8.40
CA PRO A 190 -9.08 -7.55 8.10
C PRO A 190 -10.01 -7.20 6.92
N PRO A 191 -10.50 -5.95 6.82
CA PRO A 191 -11.19 -5.48 5.63
C PRO A 191 -10.36 -5.75 4.37
N ASP A 192 -11.03 -6.13 3.28
CA ASP A 192 -10.42 -6.43 1.98
C ASP A 192 -9.52 -7.68 1.91
N VAL A 193 -9.40 -8.45 3.00
CA VAL A 193 -8.70 -9.75 3.02
C VAL A 193 -9.73 -10.89 3.05
N PRO A 194 -9.60 -11.92 2.19
CA PRO A 194 -10.52 -13.06 2.19
C PRO A 194 -10.58 -13.75 3.57
N SER A 195 -11.78 -13.95 4.10
CA SER A 195 -11.97 -14.57 5.40
C SER A 195 -11.53 -16.03 5.43
N PRO A 196 -10.91 -16.51 6.53
CA PRO A 196 -10.42 -17.88 6.62
C PRO A 196 -11.57 -18.89 6.80
N PRO A 197 -11.37 -20.19 6.50
CA PRO A 197 -12.41 -21.20 6.71
C PRO A 197 -12.66 -21.48 8.20
N MET A 198 -13.92 -21.63 8.61
CA MET A 198 -14.29 -22.24 9.91
C MET A 198 -14.27 -23.78 9.78
N GLY A 199 -13.14 -24.44 10.06
CA GLY A 199 -13.03 -25.91 9.97
C GLY A 199 -12.23 -26.40 8.77
N SER A 200 -12.72 -27.42 8.05
CA SER A 200 -11.95 -28.09 6.98
C SER A 200 -11.66 -27.21 5.76
N GLY A 201 -12.59 -26.32 5.42
CA GLY A 201 -12.56 -25.53 4.17
C GLY A 201 -12.68 -26.36 2.88
N ALA A 202 -12.98 -27.66 2.97
CA ALA A 202 -12.98 -28.58 1.82
C ALA A 202 -14.27 -28.52 0.98
N LYS A 203 -15.44 -28.36 1.61
CA LYS A 203 -16.76 -28.21 0.97
C LYS A 203 -17.65 -27.30 1.80
N PHE A 204 -18.53 -26.54 1.13
CA PHE A 204 -19.54 -25.73 1.78
C PHE A 204 -20.80 -26.55 2.04
N LEU A 205 -21.13 -26.74 3.32
CA LEU A 205 -22.31 -27.42 3.84
C LEU A 205 -22.58 -28.72 3.08
N ALA A 206 -21.63 -29.65 3.20
CA ALA A 206 -21.74 -30.97 2.57
C ALA A 206 -22.88 -31.81 3.18
N GLU A 207 -23.41 -31.39 4.33
CA GLU A 207 -24.29 -32.19 5.19
C GLU A 207 -23.61 -33.51 5.58
N ASP A 208 -22.29 -33.45 5.70
CA ASP A 208 -21.43 -34.60 5.95
C ASP A 208 -20.33 -34.16 6.92
N THR A 209 -20.35 -34.77 8.11
CA THR A 209 -19.40 -34.53 9.20
C THR A 209 -17.95 -34.80 8.82
N LYS A 210 -17.71 -35.45 7.67
CA LYS A 210 -16.39 -35.64 7.06
C LYS A 210 -15.79 -34.34 6.49
N TYR A 211 -16.64 -33.40 6.06
CA TYR A 211 -16.21 -32.15 5.43
C TYR A 211 -16.64 -30.93 6.25
N ASP A 212 -17.74 -31.00 6.97
CA ASP A 212 -18.23 -29.88 7.77
C ASP A 212 -17.58 -29.89 9.17
N ALA A 213 -17.27 -28.71 9.71
CA ALA A 213 -17.00 -28.61 11.13
C ALA A 213 -18.30 -28.86 11.89
N TYR A 214 -18.23 -29.45 13.07
CA TYR A 214 -19.43 -29.73 13.83
C TYR A 214 -19.24 -29.51 15.33
N CYS A 215 -20.32 -29.08 15.97
CA CYS A 215 -20.55 -29.21 17.41
C CYS A 215 -21.66 -30.25 17.58
N ARG A 216 -21.34 -31.43 18.10
CA ARG A 216 -22.32 -32.49 18.36
C ARG A 216 -22.54 -32.69 19.85
N LYS A 217 -23.67 -33.30 20.20
CA LYS A 217 -24.08 -33.51 21.60
C LYS A 217 -24.05 -32.21 22.42
N ILE A 218 -24.57 -31.12 21.85
CA ILE A 218 -24.69 -29.85 22.58
C ILE A 218 -25.62 -30.01 23.78
N LYS A 219 -25.17 -29.56 24.96
CA LYS A 219 -25.89 -29.63 26.23
C LYS A 219 -25.88 -28.28 26.91
N ILE A 220 -26.98 -27.95 27.55
CA ILE A 220 -27.11 -26.83 28.48
C ILE A 220 -26.91 -27.37 29.88
N ILE A 221 -26.23 -26.61 30.72
CA ILE A 221 -26.17 -26.82 32.16
C ILE A 221 -27.12 -25.80 32.76
N ASP A 222 -28.15 -26.26 33.47
CA ASP A 222 -29.12 -25.36 34.10
C ASP A 222 -28.56 -24.76 35.41
N GLU A 223 -29.33 -23.87 36.03
CA GLU A 223 -28.94 -23.22 37.30
C GLU A 223 -28.74 -24.18 38.48
N ASN A 224 -29.25 -25.42 38.37
CA ASN A 224 -29.12 -26.48 39.37
C ASN A 224 -28.00 -27.48 39.01
N ASN A 225 -27.17 -27.16 38.02
CA ASN A 225 -26.13 -28.03 37.47
C ASN A 225 -26.61 -29.34 36.83
N ASN A 226 -27.88 -29.40 36.42
CA ASN A 226 -28.34 -30.52 35.60
C ASN A 226 -27.89 -30.32 34.14
N VAL A 227 -27.29 -31.36 33.58
CA VAL A 227 -26.90 -31.39 32.16
C VAL A 227 -28.09 -31.86 31.33
N VAL A 228 -28.73 -30.92 30.63
CA VAL A 228 -29.90 -31.17 29.78
C VAL A 228 -29.58 -30.97 28.31
N ASN A 229 -30.40 -31.55 27.43
CA ASN A 229 -30.30 -31.25 26.00
C ASN A 229 -30.49 -29.76 25.75
N ALA A 230 -29.67 -29.18 24.87
CA ALA A 230 -29.95 -27.84 24.39
C ALA A 230 -31.26 -27.84 23.60
N VAL A 231 -32.26 -27.14 24.12
CA VAL A 231 -33.58 -26.96 23.51
C VAL A 231 -33.86 -25.47 23.41
N ASP A 232 -34.70 -25.08 22.46
CA ASP A 232 -35.07 -23.68 22.18
C ASP A 232 -33.87 -22.78 21.83
N THR A 233 -33.18 -23.18 20.75
CA THR A 233 -32.03 -22.50 20.17
C THR A 233 -32.42 -21.62 18.98
N GLU A 234 -31.63 -20.58 18.73
CA GLU A 234 -31.65 -19.74 17.53
C GLU A 234 -30.28 -19.75 16.83
N ILE A 235 -30.33 -19.51 15.53
CA ILE A 235 -29.15 -19.45 14.67
C ILE A 235 -28.74 -17.99 14.51
N PHE A 236 -27.48 -17.69 14.83
CA PHE A 236 -26.84 -16.44 14.43
C PHE A 236 -25.81 -16.71 13.35
N ARG A 237 -26.04 -16.06 12.21
CA ARG A 237 -25.16 -16.06 11.05
C ARG A 237 -25.12 -14.66 10.45
N ASP A 238 -24.05 -14.38 9.73
CA ASP A 238 -23.91 -13.16 8.95
C ASP A 238 -24.89 -13.21 7.76
N LEU A 239 -25.95 -12.38 7.79
CA LEU A 239 -27.02 -12.39 6.78
C LEU A 239 -26.56 -11.82 5.43
N ASP A 240 -25.53 -10.96 5.44
CA ASP A 240 -24.99 -10.31 4.24
C ASP A 240 -23.81 -11.09 3.64
N PHE A 241 -23.15 -11.96 4.42
CA PHE A 241 -22.15 -12.92 3.95
C PHE A 241 -22.67 -14.37 3.91
N LYS A 242 -23.15 -14.80 2.73
CA LYS A 242 -23.50 -16.21 2.43
C LYS A 242 -22.30 -17.19 2.41
N GLN A 243 -21.17 -16.85 3.03
CA GLN A 243 -19.93 -17.65 3.04
C GLN A 243 -19.83 -18.58 4.26
N TYR A 244 -20.55 -18.28 5.33
CA TYR A 244 -20.65 -19.10 6.54
C TYR A 244 -22.12 -19.39 6.79
N ASP A 245 -22.43 -20.64 7.07
CA ASP A 245 -23.77 -21.05 7.43
C ASP A 245 -23.69 -22.08 8.54
N VAL A 246 -24.77 -22.17 9.31
CA VAL A 246 -24.95 -23.15 10.36
C VAL A 246 -26.31 -23.79 10.19
N LYS A 247 -26.31 -25.12 10.16
CA LYS A 247 -27.52 -25.92 10.16
C LYS A 247 -27.69 -26.55 11.53
N ASP A 248 -28.82 -26.27 12.17
CA ASP A 248 -29.30 -26.99 13.35
C ASP A 248 -30.22 -28.11 12.88
N GLU A 249 -29.76 -29.36 12.98
CA GLU A 249 -30.49 -30.52 12.47
C GLU A 249 -31.51 -31.10 13.47
N GLY A 250 -31.75 -30.45 14.62
CA GLY A 250 -32.78 -30.90 15.56
C GLY A 250 -32.46 -32.29 16.12
N ASP A 251 -31.77 -32.29 17.25
CA ASP A 251 -31.05 -33.41 17.89
C ASP A 251 -29.56 -33.46 17.53
N THR A 252 -28.80 -32.73 18.35
CA THR A 252 -27.36 -32.92 18.61
C THR A 252 -26.35 -32.75 17.46
N ARG A 253 -26.60 -31.92 16.44
CA ARG A 253 -25.57 -31.48 15.47
C ARG A 253 -25.73 -30.00 15.05
N CYS A 254 -24.76 -29.15 15.38
CA CYS A 254 -24.51 -27.89 14.70
C CYS A 254 -23.41 -28.13 13.66
N ASN A 255 -23.70 -28.10 12.37
CA ASN A 255 -22.67 -28.16 11.33
C ASN A 255 -22.22 -26.72 11.02
N GLY A 256 -21.02 -26.33 11.45
CA GLY A 256 -20.36 -25.07 11.12
C GLY A 256 -19.46 -25.24 9.90
N VAL A 257 -19.62 -24.40 8.88
CA VAL A 257 -18.97 -24.59 7.58
C VAL A 257 -17.65 -23.84 7.43
N GLY A 258 -16.64 -24.56 6.91
CA GLY A 258 -15.45 -23.98 6.30
C GLY A 258 -15.80 -23.40 4.93
N GLY A 259 -15.42 -22.14 4.70
CA GLY A 259 -15.82 -21.39 3.51
C GLY A 259 -15.39 -22.06 2.19
N ARG A 260 -16.39 -22.34 1.31
CA ARG A 260 -16.44 -21.98 -0.13
C ARG A 260 -17.63 -22.63 -0.85
N SER A 261 -18.65 -21.84 -1.20
CA SER A 261 -19.45 -22.05 -2.42
C SER A 261 -19.62 -20.75 -3.20
N LEU A 262 -18.50 -20.14 -3.57
CA LEU A 262 -18.37 -19.49 -4.89
C LEU A 262 -17.75 -20.45 -5.90
N TYR A 263 -17.21 -21.60 -5.46
CA TYR A 263 -16.48 -22.48 -6.33
C TYR A 263 -17.35 -23.30 -7.28
N ARG A 264 -18.59 -23.74 -7.02
CA ARG A 264 -19.22 -24.59 -8.05
C ARG A 264 -19.66 -23.81 -9.30
N ASP A 265 -20.25 -22.64 -9.12
CA ASP A 265 -20.70 -21.81 -10.23
C ASP A 265 -19.56 -20.99 -10.81
N GLU A 266 -18.69 -20.36 -10.02
CA GLU A 266 -17.52 -19.69 -10.60
C GLU A 266 -16.49 -20.69 -11.13
N HIS A 267 -16.32 -21.91 -10.61
CA HIS A 267 -15.41 -22.91 -11.20
C HIS A 267 -16.03 -23.58 -12.40
N MET A 268 -17.36 -23.74 -12.48
CA MET A 268 -18.01 -24.08 -13.75
C MET A 268 -17.90 -22.93 -14.75
N GLU A 269 -18.04 -21.67 -14.33
CA GLU A 269 -17.91 -20.49 -15.20
C GLU A 269 -16.45 -20.29 -15.64
N LEU A 270 -15.49 -20.42 -14.72
CA LEU A 270 -14.04 -20.38 -14.98
C LEU A 270 -13.64 -21.58 -15.83
N LYS A 271 -14.13 -22.80 -15.58
CA LYS A 271 -13.88 -23.97 -16.46
C LYS A 271 -14.54 -23.80 -17.82
N LYS A 272 -15.75 -23.23 -17.91
CA LYS A 272 -16.41 -22.90 -19.19
C LYS A 272 -15.62 -21.83 -19.94
N GLN A 273 -15.19 -20.76 -19.27
CA GLN A 273 -14.34 -19.70 -19.82
C GLN A 273 -12.97 -20.24 -20.27
N LEU A 274 -12.30 -21.06 -19.45
CA LEU A 274 -11.04 -21.72 -19.81
C LEU A 274 -11.24 -22.67 -21.00
N LYS A 275 -12.35 -23.42 -21.04
CA LYS A 275 -12.70 -24.29 -22.16
C LYS A 275 -13.06 -23.50 -23.42
N LEU A 276 -13.65 -22.31 -23.30
CA LEU A 276 -13.94 -21.39 -24.40
C LEU A 276 -12.66 -20.76 -24.97
N LEU A 277 -11.74 -20.32 -24.11
CA LEU A 277 -10.45 -19.75 -24.50
C LEU A 277 -9.53 -20.79 -25.17
N ASN A 278 -9.62 -22.06 -24.77
CA ASN A 278 -8.71 -23.12 -25.24
C ASN A 278 -9.24 -23.95 -26.43
N LYS A 279 -10.43 -23.67 -27.00
CA LYS A 279 -11.12 -24.59 -27.95
C LYS A 279 -10.58 -24.57 -29.38
N SER A 280 -9.75 -23.61 -29.77
CA SER A 280 -9.36 -23.39 -31.18
C SER A 280 -7.95 -22.82 -31.34
N VAL A 281 -6.98 -23.41 -30.63
CA VAL A 281 -5.56 -23.03 -30.74
C VAL A 281 -4.98 -23.64 -32.01
N GLU A 282 -4.54 -22.79 -32.94
CA GLU A 282 -3.81 -23.24 -34.14
C GLU A 282 -2.31 -23.44 -33.84
N GLU A 283 -1.73 -22.53 -33.05
CA GLU A 283 -0.33 -22.56 -32.63
C GLU A 283 -0.18 -21.89 -31.25
N THR A 284 0.84 -22.27 -30.47
CA THR A 284 1.21 -21.61 -29.22
C THR A 284 2.60 -21.01 -29.37
N ILE A 285 2.74 -19.73 -29.03
CA ILE A 285 4.00 -18.99 -29.10
C ILE A 285 4.34 -18.38 -27.74
N GLN A 286 5.62 -18.05 -27.53
CA GLN A 286 6.11 -17.49 -26.27
C GLN A 286 6.93 -16.23 -26.50
N THR A 287 6.94 -15.37 -25.49
CA THR A 287 7.78 -14.17 -25.47
C THR A 287 9.09 -14.42 -24.72
N LYS A 288 10.10 -13.57 -24.93
CA LYS A 288 11.38 -13.59 -24.19
C LYS A 288 11.22 -13.43 -22.67
N TYR A 289 10.04 -13.02 -22.22
CA TYR A 289 9.72 -12.78 -20.82
C TYR A 289 8.95 -13.93 -20.14
N GLY A 290 8.72 -15.04 -20.85
CA GLY A 290 8.01 -16.20 -20.32
C GLY A 290 6.48 -16.14 -20.44
N ASP A 291 5.91 -15.11 -21.10
CA ASP A 291 4.48 -15.08 -21.39
C ASP A 291 4.13 -16.02 -22.55
N THR A 292 3.07 -16.82 -22.41
CA THR A 292 2.60 -17.77 -23.43
C THR A 292 1.31 -17.25 -24.08
N TYR A 293 1.26 -17.27 -25.41
CA TYR A 293 0.12 -16.84 -26.22
C TYR A 293 -0.36 -17.96 -27.13
N ASP A 294 -1.67 -18.06 -27.29
CA ASP A 294 -2.33 -18.96 -28.22
C ASP A 294 -2.79 -18.17 -29.46
N CYS A 295 -2.39 -18.63 -30.63
CA CYS A 295 -2.80 -18.09 -31.91
C CYS A 295 -4.18 -18.63 -32.27
N LEU A 296 -5.18 -17.75 -32.24
CA LEU A 296 -6.56 -18.07 -32.57
C LEU A 296 -6.92 -17.48 -33.92
N ASN A 297 -7.68 -18.24 -34.72
CA ASN A 297 -8.23 -17.73 -35.97
C ASN A 297 -9.05 -16.45 -35.75
N LEU A 298 -8.80 -15.42 -36.56
CA LEU A 298 -9.45 -14.10 -36.44
C LEU A 298 -11.00 -14.19 -36.44
N TYR A 299 -11.58 -15.17 -37.13
CA TYR A 299 -13.04 -15.35 -37.20
C TYR A 299 -13.62 -16.33 -36.18
N LYS A 300 -12.77 -16.96 -35.35
CA LYS A 300 -13.17 -17.90 -34.30
C LYS A 300 -12.90 -17.36 -32.89
N GLN A 301 -12.71 -16.04 -32.79
CA GLN A 301 -12.46 -15.39 -31.51
C GLN A 301 -13.65 -15.55 -30.55
N PRO A 302 -13.43 -15.60 -29.23
CA PRO A 302 -14.50 -15.84 -28.27
C PRO A 302 -15.58 -14.73 -28.25
N ILE A 303 -15.31 -13.55 -28.82
CA ILE A 303 -16.30 -12.46 -28.99
C ILE A 303 -17.53 -12.85 -29.80
N PHE A 304 -17.38 -13.72 -30.80
CA PHE A 304 -18.50 -14.13 -31.64
C PHE A 304 -19.51 -15.01 -30.89
N ASN A 305 -19.18 -15.45 -29.67
CA ASN A 305 -20.09 -16.12 -28.76
C ASN A 305 -20.80 -15.15 -27.77
N HIS A 306 -20.53 -13.85 -27.84
CA HIS A 306 -21.18 -12.86 -26.97
C HIS A 306 -22.65 -12.65 -27.38
N PRO A 307 -23.61 -12.59 -26.43
CA PRO A 307 -25.05 -12.49 -26.74
C PRO A 307 -25.40 -11.33 -27.69
N SER A 308 -24.73 -10.18 -27.55
CA SER A 308 -24.95 -8.99 -28.38
C SER A 308 -24.35 -9.05 -29.79
N VAL A 309 -23.48 -10.02 -30.08
CA VAL A 309 -22.74 -10.18 -31.36
C VAL A 309 -23.28 -11.39 -32.15
N ASN A 310 -24.10 -12.24 -31.52
CA ASN A 310 -24.63 -13.47 -32.07
C ASN A 310 -25.73 -13.20 -33.12
N ASN A 311 -25.31 -12.79 -34.31
CA ASN A 311 -26.13 -12.83 -35.52
C ASN A 311 -25.22 -13.22 -36.69
N ASN A 312 -25.59 -14.27 -37.44
CA ASN A 312 -24.86 -14.87 -38.57
C ASN A 312 -24.66 -13.94 -39.79
N THR A 313 -24.68 -12.62 -39.60
CA THR A 313 -24.57 -11.59 -40.64
C THR A 313 -23.40 -10.62 -40.43
N TYR A 314 -22.60 -10.76 -39.37
CA TYR A 314 -21.41 -9.91 -39.16
C TYR A 314 -20.28 -10.26 -40.14
N ARG A 315 -20.20 -9.53 -41.26
CA ARG A 315 -18.93 -9.35 -41.99
C ARG A 315 -18.07 -8.38 -41.17
N LEU A 316 -16.84 -8.77 -40.79
CA LEU A 316 -15.86 -7.86 -40.20
C LEU A 316 -15.76 -6.58 -41.07
N PRO A 317 -16.15 -5.40 -40.57
CA PRO A 317 -15.92 -4.16 -41.29
C PRO A 317 -14.43 -3.83 -41.14
N LYS A 318 -13.63 -4.19 -42.15
CA LYS A 318 -12.18 -4.37 -42.04
C LYS A 318 -11.32 -3.10 -41.98
N ARG A 319 -11.89 -1.90 -42.09
CA ARG A 319 -11.13 -0.63 -42.03
C ARG A 319 -12.03 0.51 -41.52
N PRO A 320 -11.50 1.46 -40.73
CA PRO A 320 -12.22 2.68 -40.42
C PRO A 320 -12.57 3.40 -41.73
N THR A 321 -13.80 3.89 -41.84
CA THR A 321 -14.29 4.59 -43.04
C THR A 321 -13.75 6.01 -43.15
N SER A 322 -13.33 6.59 -42.02
CA SER A 322 -12.67 7.89 -41.96
C SER A 322 -11.62 7.91 -40.85
N ILE A 323 -10.37 8.21 -41.20
CA ILE A 323 -9.31 8.47 -40.22
C ILE A 323 -9.47 9.92 -39.71
N PRO A 324 -9.35 10.18 -38.40
CA PRO A 324 -9.39 11.53 -37.86
C PRO A 324 -8.34 12.45 -38.52
N LYS A 325 -8.79 13.58 -39.08
CA LYS A 325 -7.91 14.60 -39.68
C LYS A 325 -7.20 15.39 -38.55
N GLY A 326 -5.90 15.66 -38.71
CA GLY A 326 -5.13 16.49 -37.76
C GLY A 326 -4.41 15.72 -36.64
N SER A 327 -4.12 14.43 -36.83
CA SER A 327 -3.21 13.66 -35.97
C SER A 327 -1.89 14.40 -35.76
N ILE A 328 -1.35 14.35 -34.53
CA ILE A 328 -0.02 14.88 -34.18
C ILE A 328 1.02 14.32 -35.16
N ASN A 329 1.68 15.20 -35.94
CA ASN A 329 2.75 14.87 -36.89
C ASN A 329 4.14 14.69 -36.20
N GLN A 330 4.18 14.60 -34.87
CA GLN A 330 5.42 14.38 -34.13
C GLN A 330 5.73 12.90 -34.07
N SER A 331 7.02 12.59 -34.27
CA SER A 331 7.53 11.23 -34.17
C SER A 331 7.58 10.78 -32.71
N SER A 332 7.08 9.58 -32.41
CA SER A 332 7.28 8.91 -31.12
C SER A 332 8.47 7.96 -31.18
N SER A 333 8.90 7.46 -30.03
CA SER A 333 9.95 6.45 -29.95
C SER A 333 9.61 5.22 -30.83
N PRO A 334 10.57 4.65 -31.57
CA PRO A 334 10.29 3.61 -32.56
C PRO A 334 9.73 2.32 -31.94
N LEU A 335 8.87 1.65 -32.72
CA LEU A 335 8.22 0.39 -32.37
C LEU A 335 9.22 -0.70 -31.96
N LEU A 336 8.85 -1.51 -30.98
CA LEU A 336 9.57 -2.77 -30.75
C LEU A 336 9.29 -3.68 -31.95
N ASN A 337 10.34 -4.06 -32.68
CA ASN A 337 10.21 -5.06 -33.73
C ASN A 337 9.68 -6.36 -33.12
N SER A 338 8.69 -7.01 -33.74
CA SER A 338 8.15 -8.31 -33.30
C SER A 338 9.26 -9.34 -33.09
N SER A 339 10.37 -9.20 -33.83
CA SER A 339 11.61 -9.99 -33.67
C SER A 339 12.27 -9.89 -32.31
N ASN A 340 12.02 -8.82 -31.56
CA ASN A 340 12.75 -8.49 -30.33
C ASN A 340 12.06 -8.98 -29.05
N PHE A 341 10.82 -9.46 -29.14
CA PHE A 341 10.10 -9.98 -27.98
C PHE A 341 9.47 -11.35 -28.19
N TRP A 342 9.08 -11.73 -29.42
CA TRP A 342 8.65 -13.09 -29.71
C TRP A 342 9.84 -14.02 -29.85
N LEU A 343 9.78 -15.21 -29.25
CA LEU A 343 10.83 -16.22 -29.44
C LEU A 343 10.90 -16.75 -30.89
N ASN A 344 9.79 -16.73 -31.62
CA ASN A 344 9.76 -17.08 -33.05
C ASN A 344 10.09 -15.88 -33.97
N GLY A 345 10.27 -14.71 -33.39
CA GLY A 345 10.60 -13.45 -34.04
C GLY A 345 9.53 -12.83 -34.95
N LYS A 346 8.34 -13.43 -35.09
CA LYS A 346 7.31 -12.99 -36.06
C LYS A 346 5.90 -12.82 -35.47
N GLY A 347 5.63 -13.39 -34.29
CA GLY A 347 4.29 -13.42 -33.71
C GLY A 347 3.43 -14.54 -34.28
N CYS A 348 2.12 -14.37 -34.29
CA CYS A 348 1.20 -15.38 -34.80
C CYS A 348 1.17 -15.42 -36.35
N PRO A 349 0.82 -16.55 -36.98
CA PRO A 349 0.63 -16.63 -38.43
C PRO A 349 -0.46 -15.69 -38.96
N ASP A 350 -0.33 -15.25 -40.21
CA ASP A 350 -1.33 -14.42 -40.88
C ASP A 350 -2.72 -15.04 -40.81
N GLY A 351 -3.73 -14.23 -40.44
CA GLY A 351 -5.11 -14.70 -40.25
C GLY A 351 -5.41 -15.23 -38.84
N THR A 352 -4.42 -15.26 -37.95
CA THR A 352 -4.59 -15.55 -36.52
C THR A 352 -4.16 -14.37 -35.65
N ILE A 353 -4.55 -14.40 -34.37
CA ILE A 353 -4.23 -13.36 -33.40
C ILE A 353 -3.73 -13.95 -32.07
N PRO A 354 -2.76 -13.31 -31.40
CA PRO A 354 -2.23 -13.78 -30.13
C PRO A 354 -3.18 -13.43 -28.98
N ILE A 355 -3.70 -14.45 -28.29
CA ILE A 355 -4.43 -14.32 -27.03
C ILE A 355 -3.60 -14.94 -25.91
N ARG A 356 -3.34 -14.18 -24.82
CA ARG A 356 -2.54 -14.69 -23.72
C ARG A 356 -3.21 -15.89 -23.08
N ARG A 357 -2.45 -16.97 -22.93
CA ARG A 357 -2.90 -18.16 -22.21
C ARG A 357 -2.97 -17.84 -20.72
N MET A 358 -4.13 -18.10 -20.12
CA MET A 358 -4.35 -17.90 -18.69
C MET A 358 -4.53 -19.23 -17.98
N THR A 359 -3.88 -19.34 -16.84
CA THR A 359 -4.21 -20.36 -15.84
C THR A 359 -5.45 -19.94 -15.07
N ARG A 360 -5.97 -20.88 -14.29
CA ARG A 360 -7.07 -20.62 -13.38
C ARG A 360 -6.73 -19.54 -12.35
N ASP A 361 -5.52 -19.57 -11.81
CA ASP A 361 -5.05 -18.59 -10.83
C ASP A 361 -4.94 -17.20 -11.46
N ASP A 362 -4.56 -17.12 -12.75
CA ASP A 362 -4.52 -15.85 -13.48
C ASP A 362 -5.92 -15.26 -13.62
N LEU A 363 -6.92 -16.09 -13.93
CA LEU A 363 -8.30 -15.65 -14.09
C LEU A 363 -8.94 -15.19 -12.77
N GLU A 364 -8.62 -15.83 -11.64
CA GLU A 364 -9.02 -15.38 -10.30
C GLU A 364 -8.40 -14.00 -9.96
N ARG A 365 -7.12 -13.78 -10.28
CA ARG A 365 -6.46 -12.48 -10.07
C ARG A 365 -6.98 -11.39 -11.00
N VAL A 366 -7.25 -11.71 -12.27
CA VAL A 366 -7.88 -10.80 -13.24
C VAL A 366 -9.24 -10.33 -12.73
N LYS A 367 -10.06 -11.24 -12.18
CA LYS A 367 -11.36 -10.88 -11.58
C LYS A 367 -11.19 -9.92 -10.41
N LEU A 368 -10.22 -10.17 -9.52
CA LEU A 368 -9.89 -9.27 -8.43
C LEU A 368 -9.43 -7.90 -8.94
N ALA A 369 -8.49 -7.86 -9.88
CA ALA A 369 -8.02 -6.63 -10.52
C ALA A 369 -9.16 -5.87 -11.20
N THR A 370 -10.07 -6.57 -11.85
CA THR A 370 -11.26 -5.99 -12.50
C THR A 370 -12.23 -5.42 -11.48
N LYS A 371 -12.45 -6.07 -10.33
CA LYS A 371 -13.31 -5.57 -9.25
C LYS A 371 -12.72 -4.30 -8.62
N ILE A 372 -11.42 -4.30 -8.33
CA ILE A 372 -10.66 -3.11 -7.90
C ILE A 372 -10.69 -2.01 -8.98
N HIS A 373 -10.67 -2.45 -10.24
CA HIS A 373 -10.81 -1.68 -11.49
C HIS A 373 -12.11 -0.87 -11.51
N ALA A 374 -13.20 -1.61 -11.36
CA ALA A 374 -14.55 -1.18 -11.67
C ALA A 374 -15.28 -0.47 -10.52
N SER A 375 -14.84 -0.66 -9.27
CA SER A 375 -15.39 0.02 -8.08
C SER A 375 -15.13 1.54 -8.06
N LYS A 376 -14.25 2.03 -8.96
CA LYS A 376 -13.81 3.41 -9.11
C LYS A 376 -14.81 4.42 -9.71
N TYR A 377 -15.89 3.95 -10.33
CA TYR A 377 -16.68 4.77 -11.29
C TYR A 377 -17.92 5.45 -10.71
N GLU A 378 -17.98 5.63 -9.39
CA GLU A 378 -18.88 6.64 -8.82
C GLU A 378 -18.26 8.04 -9.00
N PRO A 379 -19.05 9.12 -9.09
CA PRO A 379 -18.54 10.45 -9.43
C PRO A 379 -17.35 10.86 -8.55
N LEU A 380 -16.35 11.47 -9.18
CA LEU A 380 -15.09 11.93 -8.60
C LEU A 380 -15.33 12.78 -7.34
N THR A 381 -15.09 12.21 -6.16
CA THR A 381 -15.00 12.98 -4.91
C THR A 381 -13.65 12.71 -4.25
N ALA A 382 -13.05 13.75 -3.67
CA ALA A 382 -11.75 13.72 -3.00
C ALA A 382 -11.74 12.88 -1.70
N ASP A 383 -12.88 12.30 -1.32
CA ASP A 383 -13.15 11.80 0.03
C ASP A 383 -13.03 10.26 0.20
N LYS A 384 -12.69 9.51 -0.86
CA LYS A 384 -12.53 8.04 -0.77
C LYS A 384 -11.05 7.64 -0.64
N PRO A 385 -10.60 7.07 0.50
CA PRO A 385 -9.24 6.55 0.63
C PRO A 385 -9.00 5.38 -0.35
N GLY A 386 -7.95 5.45 -1.18
CA GLY A 386 -7.49 4.32 -2.00
C GLY A 386 -6.94 4.68 -3.38
N THR A 387 -7.75 5.27 -4.26
CA THR A 387 -7.38 5.57 -5.68
C THR A 387 -7.15 7.06 -5.88
N HIS A 388 -6.10 7.42 -6.61
CA HIS A 388 -5.68 8.82 -6.81
C HIS A 388 -5.55 9.11 -8.32
N TYR A 389 -5.95 10.29 -8.81
CA TYR A 389 -5.94 10.65 -10.23
C TYR A 389 -5.23 12.00 -10.49
N ALA A 390 -4.38 12.03 -11.52
CA ALA A 390 -3.77 13.22 -12.09
C ALA A 390 -4.15 13.29 -13.58
N ILE A 391 -5.33 13.85 -13.87
CA ILE A 391 -5.95 13.83 -15.21
C ILE A 391 -6.36 15.22 -15.70
N VAL A 392 -6.33 15.40 -17.01
CA VAL A 392 -6.93 16.51 -17.75
C VAL A 392 -8.18 15.98 -18.46
N ARG A 393 -9.30 16.70 -18.33
CA ARG A 393 -10.58 16.34 -18.96
C ARG A 393 -11.13 17.49 -19.81
N THR A 394 -11.79 17.17 -20.91
CA THR A 394 -12.59 18.14 -21.69
C THR A 394 -13.74 18.73 -20.85
N LYS A 395 -13.92 20.06 -20.88
CA LYS A 395 -14.88 20.78 -20.01
C LYS A 395 -16.33 20.76 -20.50
N ASP A 396 -16.56 20.81 -21.81
CA ASP A 396 -17.90 20.87 -22.39
C ASP A 396 -18.47 19.47 -22.61
N THR A 397 -19.44 19.08 -21.78
CA THR A 397 -20.11 17.77 -21.81
C THR A 397 -21.28 17.71 -22.79
N ASN A 398 -21.71 18.84 -23.35
CA ASN A 398 -22.76 18.90 -24.37
C ASN A 398 -22.20 18.61 -25.77
N ARG A 399 -20.88 18.76 -25.93
CA ARG A 399 -20.17 18.39 -27.15
C ARG A 399 -19.88 16.89 -27.17
N LYS A 400 -20.10 16.26 -28.34
CA LYS A 400 -19.66 14.89 -28.59
C LYS A 400 -18.22 14.87 -29.08
N TYR A 401 -17.40 14.02 -28.47
CA TYR A 401 -16.00 13.81 -28.84
C TYR A 401 -15.85 12.49 -29.59
N GLY A 402 -15.19 12.54 -30.74
CA GLY A 402 -14.86 11.37 -31.55
C GLY A 402 -13.61 10.62 -31.08
N GLY A 403 -13.07 10.94 -29.90
CA GLY A 403 -11.90 10.29 -29.33
C GLY A 403 -10.77 11.23 -28.92
N GLY A 404 -9.62 10.66 -28.60
CA GLY A 404 -8.43 11.36 -28.14
C GLY A 404 -7.14 10.68 -28.57
N SER A 405 -6.07 11.46 -28.72
CA SER A 405 -4.72 10.97 -28.96
C SER A 405 -3.75 11.65 -27.99
N ALA A 406 -2.73 10.92 -27.56
CA ALA A 406 -1.65 11.45 -26.74
C ALA A 406 -0.37 10.65 -26.96
N ILE A 407 0.77 11.32 -26.85
CA ILE A 407 2.08 10.70 -26.69
C ILE A 407 2.33 10.62 -25.19
N ILE A 408 2.43 9.40 -24.66
CA ILE A 408 2.53 9.14 -23.22
C ILE A 408 3.91 8.54 -22.95
N SER A 409 4.67 9.17 -22.06
CA SER A 409 5.94 8.63 -21.55
C SER A 409 5.71 7.29 -20.86
N VAL A 410 6.56 6.29 -21.12
CA VAL A 410 6.41 4.93 -20.58
C VAL A 410 7.36 4.74 -19.40
N TYR A 411 6.85 4.66 -18.18
CA TYR A 411 7.66 4.41 -16.98
C TYR A 411 7.35 3.04 -16.36
N ASN A 412 8.25 2.54 -15.50
CA ASN A 412 8.01 1.36 -14.67
C ASN A 412 7.99 1.73 -13.16
N PRO A 413 6.92 2.39 -12.68
CA PRO A 413 6.77 2.72 -11.27
C PRO A 413 6.73 1.47 -10.38
N LYS A 414 7.36 1.57 -9.20
CA LYS A 414 7.33 0.50 -8.20
C LYS A 414 5.99 0.47 -7.49
N VAL A 415 5.32 -0.68 -7.54
CA VAL A 415 4.01 -0.93 -6.89
C VAL A 415 4.05 -2.27 -6.15
N GLU A 416 3.34 -2.38 -5.03
CA GLU A 416 3.33 -3.57 -4.17
C GLU A 416 1.91 -4.09 -3.90
N GLY A 417 1.77 -5.41 -3.77
CA GLY A 417 0.49 -6.06 -3.45
C GLY A 417 -0.60 -5.77 -4.50
N THR A 418 -1.69 -5.14 -4.07
CA THR A 418 -2.84 -4.77 -4.92
C THR A 418 -2.74 -3.38 -5.55
N GLN A 419 -1.61 -2.69 -5.35
CA GLN A 419 -1.34 -1.41 -5.98
C GLN A 419 -1.10 -1.59 -7.49
N TYR A 420 -1.47 -0.57 -8.26
CA TYR A 420 -1.13 -0.45 -9.67
C TYR A 420 -0.94 1.02 -10.01
N SER A 421 -0.25 1.29 -11.11
CA SER A 421 -0.09 2.64 -11.67
C SER A 421 -0.31 2.59 -13.18
N SER A 422 -0.83 3.66 -13.76
CA SER A 422 -1.13 3.73 -15.18
C SER A 422 -1.01 5.15 -15.75
N GLY A 423 -0.67 5.23 -17.03
CA GLY A 423 -0.81 6.43 -17.86
C GLY A 423 -1.75 6.11 -19.01
N ARG A 424 -2.83 6.89 -19.19
CA ARG A 424 -3.97 6.47 -20.03
C ARG A 424 -4.66 7.62 -20.78
N ILE A 425 -5.35 7.23 -21.85
CA ILE A 425 -6.45 7.97 -22.48
C ILE A 425 -7.74 7.27 -22.09
N LYS A 426 -8.77 8.03 -21.69
CA LYS A 426 -10.12 7.50 -21.46
C LYS A 426 -11.17 8.29 -22.22
N VAL A 427 -12.15 7.57 -22.76
CA VAL A 427 -13.40 8.13 -23.29
C VAL A 427 -14.57 7.59 -22.51
N GLN A 428 -15.58 8.41 -22.25
CA GLN A 428 -16.77 7.97 -21.52
C GLN A 428 -18.05 8.63 -22.05
N ASN A 429 -19.14 7.87 -22.08
CA ASN A 429 -20.50 8.34 -22.30
C ASN A 429 -21.45 7.49 -21.44
N GLY A 430 -22.12 8.12 -20.47
CA GLY A 430 -22.95 7.40 -19.50
C GLY A 430 -22.15 6.36 -18.70
N PRO A 431 -22.66 5.11 -18.55
CA PRO A 431 -21.98 4.03 -17.85
C PRO A 431 -20.85 3.39 -18.66
N ASP A 432 -20.75 3.72 -19.95
CA ASP A 432 -19.78 3.11 -20.85
C ASP A 432 -18.48 3.92 -20.91
N SER A 433 -17.36 3.22 -20.74
CA SER A 433 -16.03 3.82 -20.88
C SER A 433 -15.02 2.86 -21.49
N ILE A 434 -14.07 3.43 -22.22
CA ILE A 434 -12.89 2.73 -22.75
C ILE A 434 -11.67 3.47 -22.23
N GLU A 435 -10.72 2.71 -21.70
CA GLU A 435 -9.41 3.21 -21.24
C GLU A 435 -8.31 2.45 -21.97
N VAL A 436 -7.30 3.17 -22.44
CA VAL A 436 -6.15 2.60 -23.14
C VAL A 436 -4.87 3.29 -22.69
N GLY A 437 -3.79 2.55 -22.55
CA GLY A 437 -2.50 3.12 -22.12
C GLY A 437 -1.54 2.06 -21.60
N TRP A 438 -0.61 2.46 -20.75
CA TRP A 438 0.28 1.53 -20.07
C TRP A 438 -0.08 1.38 -18.60
N THR A 439 0.20 0.21 -18.02
CA THR A 439 0.04 -0.04 -16.58
C THR A 439 1.16 -0.92 -16.02
N VAL A 440 1.50 -0.71 -14.75
CA VAL A 440 2.22 -1.67 -13.90
C VAL A 440 1.23 -2.20 -12.88
N ASN A 441 0.83 -3.46 -13.00
CA ASN A 441 -0.21 -4.06 -12.17
C ASN A 441 0.14 -5.53 -11.83
N PRO A 442 0.82 -5.77 -10.68
CA PRO A 442 1.20 -7.11 -10.25
C PRO A 442 0.01 -8.02 -9.95
N THR A 443 -1.13 -7.46 -9.53
CA THR A 443 -2.36 -8.25 -9.36
C THR A 443 -2.82 -8.78 -10.70
N LEU A 444 -2.85 -7.95 -11.74
CA LEU A 444 -3.30 -8.36 -13.08
C LEU A 444 -2.31 -9.33 -13.76
N TYR A 445 -1.01 -9.06 -13.70
CA TYR A 445 -0.02 -9.73 -14.55
C TYR A 445 0.97 -10.65 -13.84
N LYS A 446 0.98 -10.68 -12.49
CA LYS A 446 1.95 -11.43 -11.67
C LYS A 446 3.41 -11.01 -11.87
N ASP A 447 3.61 -9.78 -12.35
CA ASP A 447 4.92 -9.16 -12.49
C ASP A 447 4.80 -7.64 -12.32
N SER A 448 5.95 -6.99 -12.19
CA SER A 448 6.05 -5.53 -12.10
C SER A 448 6.63 -4.97 -13.40
N ARG A 449 6.21 -5.49 -14.55
CA ARG A 449 6.61 -4.96 -15.87
C ARG A 449 5.55 -3.98 -16.36
N THR A 450 6.00 -2.90 -17.02
CA THR A 450 5.11 -1.99 -17.72
C THR A 450 4.54 -2.66 -18.95
N ARG A 451 3.21 -2.73 -19.05
CA ARG A 451 2.51 -3.40 -20.14
C ARG A 451 1.47 -2.50 -20.77
N LEU A 452 1.21 -2.73 -22.04
CA LEU A 452 -0.01 -2.25 -22.67
C LEU A 452 -1.22 -2.78 -21.88
N TYR A 453 -2.25 -1.97 -21.74
CA TYR A 453 -3.54 -2.46 -21.28
C TYR A 453 -4.68 -1.71 -21.95
N THR A 454 -5.82 -2.41 -21.99
CA THR A 454 -7.11 -1.78 -22.23
C THR A 454 -8.06 -2.12 -21.10
N PHE A 455 -8.93 -1.21 -20.71
CA PHE A 455 -10.03 -1.50 -19.80
C PHE A 455 -11.34 -1.04 -20.43
N THR A 456 -12.34 -1.91 -20.42
CA THR A 456 -13.66 -1.60 -20.95
C THR A 456 -14.69 -1.79 -19.86
N LYS A 457 -15.50 -0.76 -19.65
CA LYS A 457 -16.66 -0.81 -18.76
C LYS A 457 -17.92 -0.50 -19.55
N THR A 458 -18.94 -1.30 -19.34
CA THR A 458 -20.31 -1.11 -19.80
C THR A 458 -21.24 -1.13 -18.59
N ALA A 459 -22.54 -0.92 -18.81
CA ALA A 459 -23.54 -1.07 -17.75
C ALA A 459 -23.53 -2.47 -17.07
N ASN A 460 -23.19 -3.52 -17.82
CA ASN A 460 -23.34 -4.91 -17.36
C ASN A 460 -22.01 -5.66 -17.23
N SER A 461 -20.89 -5.09 -17.68
CA SER A 461 -19.58 -5.76 -17.70
C SER A 461 -18.44 -4.79 -17.48
N ALA A 462 -17.38 -5.26 -16.83
CA ALA A 462 -16.10 -4.55 -16.75
C ALA A 462 -14.97 -5.57 -16.91
N CYS A 463 -13.88 -5.18 -17.57
CA CYS A 463 -12.84 -6.15 -17.94
C CYS A 463 -11.60 -5.49 -18.52
N PHE A 464 -10.47 -6.15 -18.29
CA PHE A 464 -9.21 -5.84 -18.94
C PHE A 464 -9.06 -6.59 -20.28
N ASN A 465 -8.36 -5.97 -21.23
CA ASN A 465 -7.87 -6.57 -22.47
C ASN A 465 -8.97 -7.37 -23.22
N SER A 466 -8.64 -8.52 -23.79
CA SER A 466 -9.57 -9.39 -24.51
C SER A 466 -10.47 -10.25 -23.60
N LEU A 467 -10.46 -10.06 -22.28
CA LEU A 467 -10.97 -11.05 -21.31
C LEU A 467 -12.50 -11.16 -21.28
N CYS A 468 -13.19 -10.07 -21.56
CA CYS A 468 -14.65 -10.05 -21.76
C CYS A 468 -15.05 -10.02 -23.23
N ASN A 469 -14.07 -10.16 -24.13
CA ASN A 469 -14.28 -10.00 -25.55
C ASN A 469 -14.94 -8.66 -25.92
N ALA A 470 -14.61 -7.56 -25.24
CA ALA A 470 -15.14 -6.25 -25.61
C ALA A 470 -14.38 -5.66 -26.82
N ILE A 471 -13.07 -5.89 -26.85
CA ILE A 471 -12.18 -5.53 -27.96
C ILE A 471 -11.90 -6.75 -28.83
N ILE A 472 -11.90 -6.54 -30.15
CA ILE A 472 -11.45 -7.48 -31.17
C ILE A 472 -10.01 -7.09 -31.54
N PRO A 473 -8.98 -7.87 -31.15
CA PRO A 473 -7.64 -7.65 -31.67
C PRO A 473 -7.58 -8.07 -33.14
N GLU A 474 -6.81 -7.32 -33.92
CA GLU A 474 -6.67 -7.52 -35.37
C GLU A 474 -5.23 -7.84 -35.80
N ARG A 475 -4.26 -7.64 -34.90
CA ARG A 475 -2.84 -7.81 -35.23
C ARG A 475 -2.28 -9.17 -34.84
N PRO A 476 -1.64 -9.90 -35.78
CA PRO A 476 -0.94 -11.15 -35.47
C PRO A 476 0.36 -10.92 -34.69
N ASP A 477 0.96 -9.74 -34.82
CA ASP A 477 2.31 -9.43 -34.35
C ASP A 477 2.34 -8.68 -33.00
N ILE A 478 1.24 -8.04 -32.58
CA ILE A 478 1.16 -7.28 -31.32
C ILE A 478 -0.06 -7.69 -30.49
N PRO A 479 0.13 -8.29 -29.30
CA PRO A 479 -0.96 -8.57 -28.37
C PRO A 479 -1.33 -7.35 -27.51
N LEU A 480 -2.54 -7.30 -26.94
CA LEU A 480 -3.02 -6.16 -26.14
C LEU A 480 -2.34 -6.00 -24.76
N ASP A 481 -1.56 -6.97 -24.30
CA ASP A 481 -0.95 -6.99 -22.97
C ASP A 481 0.57 -7.24 -23.00
N TYR A 482 1.20 -6.90 -24.12
CA TYR A 482 2.64 -7.01 -24.29
C TYR A 482 3.41 -6.04 -23.39
N VAL A 483 4.64 -6.42 -23.06
CA VAL A 483 5.56 -5.59 -22.29
C VAL A 483 6.05 -4.43 -23.14
N LEU A 484 5.88 -3.21 -22.63
CA LEU A 484 6.39 -2.01 -23.26
C LEU A 484 7.84 -1.79 -22.85
N GLU A 485 8.74 -1.99 -23.80
CA GLU A 485 10.16 -1.63 -23.70
C GLU A 485 10.55 -0.78 -24.91
N PRO A 486 11.64 0.00 -24.85
CA PRO A 486 12.31 0.42 -23.63
C PRO A 486 11.42 1.34 -22.76
N ILE A 487 11.71 1.39 -21.46
CA ILE A 487 11.04 2.28 -20.49
C ILE A 487 11.88 3.52 -20.25
N SER A 488 11.23 4.65 -20.00
CA SER A 488 11.88 5.89 -19.57
C SER A 488 12.65 5.70 -18.27
N THR A 489 13.90 6.16 -18.27
CA THR A 489 14.72 6.39 -17.09
C THR A 489 14.97 7.90 -16.96
N PRO A 490 15.54 8.36 -15.84
CA PRO A 490 16.00 9.75 -15.75
C PRO A 490 17.00 10.14 -16.86
N GLU A 491 17.79 9.20 -17.39
CA GLU A 491 18.76 9.47 -18.47
C GLU A 491 18.21 9.28 -19.89
N SER A 492 17.09 8.57 -20.05
CA SER A 492 16.54 8.22 -21.36
C SER A 492 15.02 8.33 -21.36
N SER A 493 14.46 9.13 -22.27
CA SER A 493 13.02 9.30 -22.38
C SER A 493 12.48 8.43 -23.50
N TYR A 494 11.50 7.59 -23.19
CA TYR A 494 10.75 6.80 -24.15
C TYR A 494 9.26 7.02 -23.98
N ASP A 495 8.58 7.15 -25.12
CA ASP A 495 7.17 7.46 -25.18
C ASP A 495 6.45 6.60 -26.21
N ARG A 496 5.13 6.52 -26.08
CA ARG A 496 4.27 5.79 -27.02
C ARG A 496 3.09 6.65 -27.40
N LYS A 497 2.78 6.67 -28.69
CA LYS A 497 1.62 7.40 -29.19
C LYS A 497 0.40 6.50 -29.10
N PHE A 498 -0.60 6.89 -28.31
CA PHE A 498 -1.89 6.21 -28.25
C PHE A 498 -2.93 7.04 -28.98
N MET A 499 -3.80 6.38 -29.72
CA MET A 499 -4.93 7.00 -30.39
C MET A 499 -6.16 6.11 -30.22
N LEU A 500 -7.18 6.67 -29.59
CA LEU A 500 -8.48 6.06 -29.41
C LEU A 500 -9.50 6.92 -30.14
N PHE A 501 -10.15 6.37 -31.15
CA PHE A 501 -11.07 7.16 -31.99
C PHE A 501 -12.33 6.39 -32.37
N TRP A 502 -13.40 7.14 -32.58
CA TRP A 502 -14.73 6.66 -32.96
C TRP A 502 -14.95 6.90 -34.45
N ASP A 503 -15.42 5.86 -35.15
CA ASP A 503 -15.84 5.96 -36.54
C ASP A 503 -17.37 6.22 -36.59
N PRO A 504 -17.80 7.42 -37.00
CA PRO A 504 -19.22 7.78 -37.03
C PRO A 504 -20.03 6.97 -38.06
N ALA A 505 -19.41 6.39 -39.09
CA ALA A 505 -20.16 5.68 -40.13
C ALA A 505 -20.64 4.29 -39.69
N ASN A 506 -19.84 3.60 -38.88
CA ASN A 506 -20.18 2.26 -38.38
C ASN A 506 -20.45 2.23 -36.86
N GLY A 507 -20.05 3.27 -36.12
CA GLY A 507 -20.23 3.42 -34.68
C GLY A 507 -19.17 2.73 -33.82
N ASN A 508 -18.14 2.15 -34.43
CA ASN A 508 -17.10 1.39 -33.72
C ASN A 508 -16.00 2.32 -33.18
N TRP A 509 -15.33 1.87 -32.12
CA TRP A 509 -14.13 2.53 -31.58
C TRP A 509 -12.88 1.77 -31.97
N PHE A 510 -11.81 2.45 -32.35
CA PHE A 510 -10.56 1.86 -32.82
C PHE A 510 -9.39 2.30 -31.93
N LEU A 511 -8.48 1.36 -31.66
CA LEU A 511 -7.22 1.61 -30.97
C LEU A 511 -6.07 1.51 -31.96
N LYS A 512 -5.28 2.57 -32.02
CA LYS A 512 -4.00 2.62 -32.72
C LYS A 512 -2.89 3.02 -31.75
N ILE A 513 -1.73 2.41 -31.91
CA ILE A 513 -0.54 2.73 -31.13
C ILE A 513 0.61 2.94 -32.10
N ASP A 514 1.47 3.89 -31.77
CA ASP A 514 2.66 4.26 -32.54
C ASP A 514 2.32 4.74 -33.97
N GLU A 515 3.31 4.70 -34.85
CA GLU A 515 3.27 5.32 -36.17
C GLU A 515 2.90 4.36 -37.31
N ASP A 516 2.71 3.07 -37.04
CA ASP A 516 2.64 2.06 -38.10
C ASP A 516 1.33 1.99 -38.90
N ASP A 517 0.49 3.02 -38.80
CA ASP A 517 -0.79 3.17 -39.51
C ASP A 517 -1.76 1.99 -39.42
N LYS A 518 -1.50 1.03 -38.52
CA LYS A 518 -2.32 -0.18 -38.32
C LYS A 518 -3.02 -0.13 -36.98
N GLU A 519 -4.31 -0.43 -36.99
CA GLU A 519 -5.09 -0.61 -35.78
C GLU A 519 -4.67 -1.89 -35.06
N ILE A 520 -4.53 -1.82 -33.73
CA ILE A 520 -4.28 -3.01 -32.91
C ILE A 520 -5.57 -3.80 -32.72
N GLY A 521 -6.70 -3.09 -32.61
CA GLY A 521 -8.02 -3.69 -32.48
C GLY A 521 -9.13 -2.64 -32.36
N PHE A 522 -10.36 -3.11 -32.29
CA PHE A 522 -11.54 -2.24 -32.24
C PHE A 522 -12.64 -2.79 -31.31
N TRP A 523 -13.48 -1.89 -30.80
CA TRP A 523 -14.69 -2.21 -30.06
C TRP A 523 -15.92 -2.01 -30.96
N PRO A 524 -16.71 -3.06 -31.20
CA PRO A 524 -17.96 -2.97 -31.93
C PRO A 524 -19.01 -2.10 -31.21
N LYS A 525 -19.81 -1.33 -31.97
CA LYS A 525 -20.85 -0.45 -31.39
C LYS A 525 -21.85 -1.15 -30.47
N ASN A 526 -22.15 -2.41 -30.73
CA ASN A 526 -23.13 -3.24 -30.01
C ASN A 526 -22.64 -3.73 -28.65
N VAL A 527 -21.36 -3.51 -28.32
CA VAL A 527 -20.83 -3.69 -26.96
C VAL A 527 -21.31 -2.55 -26.06
N PHE A 528 -21.59 -1.38 -26.63
CA PHE A 528 -21.94 -0.17 -25.89
C PHE A 528 -23.43 0.15 -25.94
N THR A 529 -23.93 0.69 -24.84
CA THR A 529 -25.27 1.27 -24.71
C THR A 529 -25.29 2.75 -25.07
N ALA A 530 -24.20 3.48 -24.80
CA ALA A 530 -24.09 4.92 -24.93
C ALA A 530 -22.90 5.36 -25.81
N LEU A 531 -21.72 4.70 -25.68
CA LEU A 531 -20.53 5.05 -26.48
C LEU A 531 -20.67 4.80 -27.98
N ALA A 532 -21.72 4.09 -28.43
CA ALA A 532 -22.05 3.94 -29.85
C ALA A 532 -22.26 5.28 -30.59
N ASN A 533 -22.59 6.34 -29.86
CA ASN A 533 -22.87 7.69 -30.38
C ASN A 533 -21.78 8.71 -30.04
N GLY A 534 -20.53 8.25 -29.85
CA GLY A 534 -19.40 9.07 -29.43
C GLY A 534 -19.36 9.35 -27.92
N ALA A 535 -18.30 10.02 -27.47
CA ALA A 535 -18.02 10.28 -26.05
C ALA A 535 -18.58 11.63 -25.58
N ASN A 536 -18.98 11.75 -24.30
CA ASN A 536 -19.34 13.03 -23.68
C ASN A 536 -18.11 13.80 -23.19
N TYR A 537 -17.04 13.08 -22.86
CA TYR A 537 -15.76 13.69 -22.53
C TYR A 537 -14.61 12.73 -22.83
N VAL A 538 -13.42 13.32 -22.94
CA VAL A 538 -12.15 12.62 -23.07
C VAL A 538 -11.26 13.04 -21.92
N GLU A 539 -10.53 12.07 -21.36
CA GLU A 539 -9.53 12.25 -20.30
C GLU A 539 -8.16 11.81 -20.78
N TRP A 540 -7.14 12.54 -20.34
CA TRP A 540 -5.73 12.19 -20.48
C TRP A 540 -5.05 12.31 -19.12
N GLY A 541 -4.10 11.43 -18.82
CA GLY A 541 -3.26 11.59 -17.62
C GLY A 541 -2.99 10.27 -16.90
N GLY A 542 -2.40 10.38 -15.72
CA GLY A 542 -2.02 9.25 -14.88
C GLY A 542 -2.81 9.20 -13.57
N GLU A 543 -2.51 8.21 -12.74
CA GLU A 543 -3.01 8.15 -11.37
C GLU A 543 -1.96 8.75 -10.40
N GLY A 544 -2.32 9.81 -9.67
CA GLY A 544 -1.45 10.63 -8.79
C GLY A 544 -2.27 11.47 -7.79
N CYS A 545 -1.65 12.18 -6.83
CA CYS A 545 -2.37 12.93 -5.77
C CYS A 545 -3.42 13.91 -6.35
N PRO A 546 -4.69 13.90 -5.86
CA PRO A 546 -5.73 14.84 -6.28
C PRO A 546 -5.29 16.32 -6.20
N ASP A 547 -5.89 17.18 -7.03
CA ASP A 547 -5.73 18.64 -6.93
C ASP A 547 -6.07 19.12 -5.50
N GLY A 548 -5.15 19.86 -4.87
CA GLY A 548 -5.27 20.30 -3.48
C GLY A 548 -4.81 19.29 -2.43
N THR A 549 -4.23 18.16 -2.84
CA THR A 549 -3.61 17.17 -1.93
C THR A 549 -2.14 16.97 -2.25
N ILE A 550 -1.39 16.44 -1.29
CA ILE A 550 0.07 16.33 -1.35
C ILE A 550 0.55 14.91 -1.00
N PRO A 551 1.64 14.42 -1.59
CA PRO A 551 2.22 13.13 -1.26
C PRO A 551 2.86 13.17 0.13
N ILE A 552 2.34 12.36 1.06
CA ILE A 552 2.93 12.15 2.39
C ILE A 552 3.40 10.71 2.49
N ARG A 553 4.69 10.51 2.77
CA ARG A 553 5.25 9.18 3.00
C ARG A 553 4.62 8.52 4.22
N ARG A 554 4.05 7.33 4.04
CA ARG A 554 3.62 6.50 5.17
C ARG A 554 4.82 5.95 5.92
N MET A 555 4.71 5.95 7.25
CA MET A 555 5.73 5.42 8.15
C MET A 555 5.16 4.27 8.96
N THR A 556 5.95 3.22 9.13
CA THR A 556 5.71 2.17 10.13
C THR A 556 6.10 2.68 11.52
N ARG A 557 5.74 1.93 12.58
CA ARG A 557 6.18 2.24 13.95
C ARG A 557 7.70 2.30 14.05
N ASP A 558 8.39 1.36 13.41
CA ASP A 558 9.85 1.27 13.41
C ASP A 558 10.49 2.43 12.62
N ASP A 559 9.79 2.98 11.63
CA ASP A 559 10.22 4.21 10.96
C ASP A 559 10.12 5.40 11.91
N LEU A 560 9.03 5.51 12.67
CA LEU A 560 8.83 6.60 13.62
C LEU A 560 9.87 6.61 14.75
N GLU A 561 10.26 5.43 15.26
CA GLU A 561 11.30 5.32 16.29
C GLU A 561 12.67 5.79 15.77
N ARG A 562 13.02 5.45 14.54
CA ARG A 562 14.30 5.85 13.94
C ARG A 562 14.31 7.30 13.50
N VAL A 563 13.18 7.83 13.03
CA VAL A 563 12.97 9.26 12.81
C VAL A 563 13.18 10.03 14.12
N LYS A 564 12.61 9.57 15.24
CA LYS A 564 12.84 10.19 16.56
C LYS A 564 14.32 10.15 16.96
N LEU A 565 15.01 9.05 16.73
CA LEU A 565 16.46 8.93 16.97
C LEU A 565 17.25 9.91 16.10
N ALA A 566 17.02 9.93 14.78
CA ALA A 566 17.67 10.86 13.85
C ALA A 566 17.40 12.32 14.24
N THR A 567 16.17 12.64 14.65
CA THR A 567 15.76 13.97 15.09
C THR A 567 16.50 14.37 16.36
N LYS A 568 16.63 13.47 17.32
CA LYS A 568 17.38 13.71 18.56
C LYS A 568 18.87 13.97 18.26
N ILE A 569 19.48 13.14 17.42
CA ILE A 569 20.88 13.30 16.98
C ILE A 569 21.07 14.65 16.28
N HIS A 570 20.16 15.01 15.37
CA HIS A 570 20.26 16.27 14.62
C HIS A 570 20.00 17.50 15.49
N ALA A 571 19.09 17.41 16.45
CA ALA A 571 18.68 18.53 17.31
C ALA A 571 19.62 18.80 18.49
N SER A 572 20.35 17.79 19.01
CA SER A 572 21.25 17.93 20.16
C SER A 572 22.49 18.79 19.91
N LYS A 573 22.67 19.29 18.68
CA LYS A 573 23.84 20.06 18.21
C LYS A 573 23.87 21.55 18.57
N TYR A 574 22.84 22.09 19.22
CA TYR A 574 22.64 23.54 19.38
C TYR A 574 22.88 24.09 20.80
N GLU A 575 23.40 23.29 21.73
CA GLU A 575 24.10 23.90 22.87
C GLU A 575 25.51 24.31 22.40
N PRO A 576 26.09 25.44 22.85
CA PRO A 576 27.39 25.90 22.38
C PRO A 576 28.43 24.80 22.63
N LEU A 577 28.92 24.17 21.57
CA LEU A 577 29.76 22.98 21.65
C LEU A 577 31.20 23.40 21.99
N THR A 578 31.67 23.02 23.18
CA THR A 578 33.10 22.95 23.49
C THR A 578 33.74 21.77 22.74
N ALA A 579 35.06 21.81 22.56
CA ALA A 579 35.87 20.83 21.82
C ALA A 579 35.77 19.36 22.31
N ASP A 580 35.02 19.08 23.38
CA ASP A 580 35.00 17.79 24.09
C ASP A 580 33.79 16.88 23.76
N LYS A 581 33.05 17.11 22.65
CA LYS A 581 31.96 16.20 22.20
C LYS A 581 32.18 15.70 20.78
N PRO A 582 32.29 14.36 20.55
CA PRO A 582 32.46 13.80 19.21
C PRO A 582 31.21 14.02 18.33
N GLY A 583 31.41 14.32 17.04
CA GLY A 583 30.58 13.73 16.00
C GLY A 583 29.98 14.58 14.88
N THR A 584 29.90 15.92 14.92
CA THR A 584 29.39 16.70 13.76
C THR A 584 30.50 17.56 13.17
N HIS A 585 30.63 17.56 11.85
CA HIS A 585 31.64 18.36 11.14
C HIS A 585 31.00 19.25 10.08
N TYR A 586 31.55 20.47 9.94
CA TYR A 586 31.03 21.49 9.04
C TYR A 586 32.09 21.96 8.06
N ALA A 587 31.65 22.26 6.84
CA ALA A 587 32.42 23.00 5.85
C ALA A 587 31.45 23.97 5.15
N ILE A 588 31.25 25.13 5.78
CA ILE A 588 30.20 26.07 5.40
C ILE A 588 30.73 27.51 5.28
N VAL A 589 29.95 28.32 4.58
CA VAL A 589 30.08 29.78 4.52
C VAL A 589 28.81 30.40 5.09
N ARG A 590 28.95 31.47 5.86
CA ARG A 590 27.82 32.19 6.46
C ARG A 590 27.97 33.69 6.40
N THR A 591 26.87 34.42 6.53
CA THR A 591 26.87 35.88 6.64
C THR A 591 27.50 36.33 7.97
N LYS A 592 28.35 37.36 7.93
CA LYS A 592 29.11 37.83 9.10
C LYS A 592 28.32 38.79 10.00
N ASP A 593 27.55 39.71 9.42
CA ASP A 593 26.76 40.66 10.20
C ASP A 593 25.47 40.01 10.71
N THR A 594 25.45 39.71 12.02
CA THR A 594 24.32 39.12 12.73
C THR A 594 23.29 40.15 13.24
N ASN A 595 23.58 41.45 13.08
CA ASN A 595 22.64 42.53 13.43
C ASN A 595 21.72 42.88 12.25
N ARG A 596 22.13 42.53 11.03
CA ARG A 596 21.33 42.67 9.82
C ARG A 596 20.22 41.64 9.77
N LYS A 597 19.06 42.04 9.27
CA LYS A 597 17.94 41.13 9.00
C LYS A 597 18.02 40.60 7.57
N TYR A 598 17.81 39.30 7.42
CA TYR A 598 17.76 38.61 6.14
C TYR A 598 16.38 38.04 5.91
N GLY A 599 15.81 38.33 4.74
CA GLY A 599 14.57 37.74 4.26
C GLY A 599 14.76 36.29 3.78
N GLY A 600 15.98 35.75 3.75
CA GLY A 600 16.26 34.38 3.33
C GLY A 600 17.53 34.23 2.52
N GLY A 601 17.67 33.08 1.85
CA GLY A 601 18.86 32.71 1.11
C GLY A 601 18.59 31.70 0.00
N SER A 602 19.43 31.75 -1.04
CA SER A 602 19.37 30.83 -2.18
C SER A 602 20.76 30.42 -2.64
N ALA A 603 20.88 29.21 -3.16
CA ALA A 603 22.06 28.71 -3.85
C ALA A 603 21.68 27.55 -4.77
N ILE A 604 22.52 27.31 -5.76
CA ILE A 604 22.50 26.09 -6.55
C ILE A 604 23.57 25.15 -6.00
N ILE A 605 23.15 24.00 -5.49
CA ILE A 605 24.01 23.07 -4.76
C ILE A 605 24.22 21.81 -5.59
N SER A 606 25.47 21.40 -5.78
CA SER A 606 25.81 20.10 -6.36
C SER A 606 25.28 18.96 -5.51
N VAL A 607 24.59 17.99 -6.13
CA VAL A 607 23.97 16.84 -5.45
C VAL A 607 24.92 15.66 -5.51
N TYR A 608 25.30 15.09 -4.36
CA TYR A 608 26.17 13.90 -4.27
C TYR A 608 25.51 12.79 -3.45
N ASN A 609 25.97 11.54 -3.63
CA ASN A 609 25.55 10.38 -2.84
C ASN A 609 26.74 9.74 -2.08
N PRO A 610 27.33 10.45 -1.10
CA PRO A 610 28.44 9.93 -0.30
C PRO A 610 28.05 8.65 0.46
N LYS A 611 29.03 7.77 0.65
CA LYS A 611 28.84 6.52 1.40
C LYS A 611 28.76 6.81 2.90
N VAL A 612 27.65 6.45 3.52
CA VAL A 612 27.41 6.62 4.96
C VAL A 612 26.89 5.31 5.54
N GLU A 613 27.22 5.02 6.79
CA GLU A 613 26.84 3.77 7.47
C GLU A 613 26.21 4.02 8.85
N GLY A 614 25.35 3.11 9.28
CA GLY A 614 24.73 3.16 10.61
C GLY A 614 23.95 4.46 10.87
N THR A 615 24.39 5.22 11.88
CA THR A 615 23.79 6.49 12.31
C THR A 615 24.45 7.73 11.70
N GLN A 616 25.38 7.54 10.77
CA GLN A 616 26.01 8.62 10.03
C GLN A 616 25.04 9.30 9.07
N TYR A 617 25.33 10.56 8.76
CA TYR A 617 24.73 11.22 7.60
C TYR A 617 25.72 12.21 6.98
N SER A 618 25.46 12.56 5.72
CA SER A 618 26.20 13.57 4.96
C SER A 618 25.23 14.38 4.11
N SER A 619 25.40 15.70 4.11
CA SER A 619 24.43 16.64 3.55
C SER A 619 25.10 17.83 2.88
N GLY A 620 24.44 18.38 1.86
CA GLY A 620 24.68 19.72 1.34
C GLY A 620 23.43 20.57 1.54
N ARG A 621 23.55 21.73 2.19
CA ARG A 621 22.38 22.49 2.68
C ARG A 621 22.53 24.01 2.58
N ILE A 622 21.37 24.67 2.58
CA ILE A 622 21.17 26.07 2.98
C ILE A 622 20.49 26.07 4.35
N LYS A 623 20.87 27.00 5.21
CA LYS A 623 20.23 27.20 6.51
C LYS A 623 19.97 28.67 6.77
N VAL A 624 18.79 28.97 7.32
CA VAL A 624 18.46 30.28 7.89
C VAL A 624 18.20 30.11 9.38
N GLN A 625 18.62 31.08 10.19
CA GLN A 625 18.45 31.02 11.63
C GLN A 625 18.17 32.39 12.24
N ASN A 626 17.43 32.39 13.35
CA ASN A 626 17.27 33.50 14.27
C ASN A 626 17.05 32.95 15.68
N GLY A 627 17.96 33.24 16.61
CA GLY A 627 17.91 32.68 17.97
C GLY A 627 17.88 31.13 17.95
N PRO A 628 16.95 30.48 18.68
CA PRO A 628 16.82 29.03 18.71
C PRO A 628 16.13 28.43 17.48
N ASP A 629 15.54 29.27 16.63
CA ASP A 629 14.75 28.82 15.48
C ASP A 629 15.61 28.74 14.23
N SER A 630 15.53 27.62 13.51
CA SER A 630 16.22 27.44 12.24
C SER A 630 15.45 26.57 11.26
N ILE A 631 15.68 26.83 9.98
CA ILE A 631 15.20 26.04 8.86
C ILE A 631 16.43 25.63 8.03
N GLU A 632 16.58 24.34 7.80
CA GLU A 632 17.59 23.75 6.92
C GLU A 632 16.90 23.07 5.74
N VAL A 633 17.43 23.27 4.54
CA VAL A 633 16.99 22.55 3.34
C VAL A 633 18.18 22.18 2.47
N GLY A 634 18.07 21.03 1.81
CA GLY A 634 19.06 20.60 0.83
C GLY A 634 18.93 19.13 0.54
N TRP A 635 20.06 18.48 0.28
CA TRP A 635 20.12 17.04 0.11
C TRP A 635 20.83 16.38 1.30
N THR A 636 20.42 15.15 1.62
CA THR A 636 21.07 14.34 2.66
C THR A 636 21.08 12.86 2.27
N VAL A 637 22.14 12.16 2.66
CA VAL A 637 22.18 10.70 2.73
C VAL A 637 22.13 10.32 4.21
N ASN A 638 21.01 9.73 4.64
CA ASN A 638 20.78 9.41 6.05
C ASN A 638 20.03 8.07 6.20
N PRO A 639 20.75 6.93 6.35
CA PRO A 639 20.15 5.61 6.49
C PRO A 639 19.26 5.44 7.72
N THR A 640 19.59 6.14 8.81
CA THR A 640 18.76 6.13 10.03
C THR A 640 17.40 6.75 9.75
N LEU A 641 17.36 7.85 8.99
CA LEU A 641 16.12 8.51 8.61
C LEU A 641 15.33 7.72 7.54
N TYR A 642 16.01 7.14 6.53
CA TYR A 642 15.33 6.69 5.31
C TYR A 642 15.31 5.18 5.00
N LYS A 643 16.07 4.33 5.72
CA LYS A 643 16.31 2.88 5.40
C LYS A 643 17.09 2.62 4.11
N ASP A 644 17.59 3.66 3.46
CA ASP A 644 18.43 3.52 2.28
C ASP A 644 19.60 4.50 2.33
N SER A 645 20.58 4.25 1.47
CA SER A 645 21.76 5.10 1.28
C SER A 645 21.61 5.92 -0.01
N ARG A 646 20.41 6.46 -0.25
CA ARG A 646 20.12 7.32 -1.40
C ARG A 646 20.07 8.77 -0.96
N THR A 647 20.65 9.65 -1.76
CA THR A 647 20.49 11.09 -1.63
C THR A 647 19.05 11.50 -1.81
N ARG A 648 18.51 12.20 -0.82
CA ARG A 648 17.14 12.68 -0.83
C ARG A 648 17.09 14.15 -0.49
N LEU A 649 16.07 14.81 -1.02
CA LEU A 649 15.60 16.09 -0.49
C LEU A 649 15.29 15.89 1.00
N TYR A 650 15.63 16.89 1.80
CA TYR A 650 15.17 16.96 3.18
C TYR A 650 14.95 18.40 3.60
N THR A 651 14.06 18.56 4.56
CA THR A 651 14.01 19.76 5.39
C THR A 651 14.21 19.37 6.84
N PHE A 652 14.83 20.26 7.61
CA PHE A 652 14.88 20.15 9.05
C PHE A 652 14.46 21.48 9.67
N THR A 653 13.52 21.41 10.61
CA THR A 653 13.00 22.57 11.32
C THR A 653 13.27 22.41 12.79
N LYS A 654 13.86 23.45 13.38
CA LYS A 654 14.09 23.53 14.81
C LYS A 654 13.48 24.80 15.36
N THR A 655 12.84 24.65 16.50
CA THR A 655 12.30 25.72 17.32
C THR A 655 12.81 25.55 18.75
N ALA A 656 12.48 26.51 19.63
CA ALA A 656 12.78 26.39 21.06
C ALA A 656 12.24 25.09 21.71
N ASN A 657 11.08 24.59 21.26
CA ASN A 657 10.35 23.49 21.91
C ASN A 657 10.27 22.21 21.07
N SER A 658 10.62 22.27 19.78
CA SER A 658 10.47 21.15 18.85
C SER A 658 11.59 21.10 17.82
N ALA A 659 11.87 19.91 17.33
CA ALA A 659 12.75 19.70 16.19
C ALA A 659 12.19 18.56 15.35
N CYS A 660 12.32 18.64 14.03
CA CYS A 660 11.72 17.66 13.15
C CYS A 660 12.26 17.73 11.72
N PHE A 661 12.29 16.56 11.09
CA PHE A 661 12.52 16.40 9.67
C PHE A 661 11.21 16.49 8.87
N ASN A 662 11.27 17.04 7.66
CA ASN A 662 10.21 17.02 6.66
C ASN A 662 8.84 17.43 7.25
N SER A 663 7.75 16.81 6.80
CA SER A 663 6.39 17.07 7.30
C SER A 663 6.05 16.33 8.61
N LEU A 664 7.04 15.78 9.34
CA LEU A 664 6.79 14.82 10.43
C LEU A 664 6.22 15.45 11.71
N CYS A 665 6.35 16.77 11.85
CA CYS A 665 5.83 17.58 12.95
C CYS A 665 4.82 18.63 12.49
N ASN A 666 4.39 18.58 11.22
CA ASN A 666 3.57 19.62 10.58
C ASN A 666 4.17 21.04 10.64
N ALA A 667 5.50 21.17 10.78
CA ALA A 667 6.13 22.49 10.76
C ALA A 667 6.12 23.12 9.36
N ILE A 668 6.40 22.31 8.34
CA ILE A 668 6.19 22.66 6.93
C ILE A 668 4.87 22.08 6.44
N ILE A 669 4.12 22.88 5.70
CA ILE A 669 2.92 22.51 4.96
C ILE A 669 3.35 22.37 3.49
N PRO A 670 3.43 21.14 2.95
CA PRO A 670 3.70 20.96 1.52
C PRO A 670 2.52 21.45 0.68
N GLU A 671 2.80 21.96 -0.52
CA GLU A 671 1.78 22.47 -1.45
C GLU A 671 1.84 21.79 -2.82
N ARG A 672 2.95 21.12 -3.14
CA ARG A 672 3.13 20.46 -4.44
C ARG A 672 2.73 18.97 -4.43
N PRO A 673 1.87 18.54 -5.36
CA PRO A 673 1.47 17.14 -5.49
C PRO A 673 2.55 16.25 -6.16
N ASP A 674 3.52 16.86 -6.85
CA ASP A 674 4.49 16.19 -7.72
C ASP A 674 5.88 16.02 -7.09
N ILE A 675 6.25 16.81 -6.07
CA ILE A 675 7.51 16.65 -5.33
C ILE A 675 7.24 16.48 -3.83
N PRO A 676 7.43 15.25 -3.27
CA PRO A 676 7.44 15.05 -1.83
C PRO A 676 8.75 15.57 -1.21
N LEU A 677 8.69 16.00 0.06
CA LEU A 677 9.86 16.55 0.78
C LEU A 677 10.99 15.53 1.04
N ASP A 678 10.73 14.23 0.85
CA ASP A 678 11.74 13.16 0.96
C ASP A 678 12.06 12.50 -0.38
N TYR A 679 11.80 13.23 -1.48
CA TYR A 679 12.08 12.81 -2.85
C TYR A 679 13.54 12.43 -3.06
N VAL A 680 13.79 11.36 -3.81
CA VAL A 680 15.15 10.91 -4.16
C VAL A 680 15.68 11.81 -5.26
N LEU A 681 16.81 12.48 -5.01
CA LEU A 681 17.38 13.43 -5.95
C LEU A 681 18.28 12.71 -6.95
N GLU A 682 17.84 12.66 -8.20
CA GLU A 682 18.59 12.15 -9.35
C GLU A 682 18.50 13.16 -10.51
N PRO A 683 19.51 13.21 -11.39
CA PRO A 683 20.80 12.53 -11.32
C PRO A 683 21.75 13.09 -10.24
N ILE A 684 22.75 12.29 -9.83
CA ILE A 684 23.78 12.66 -8.84
C ILE A 684 25.10 13.01 -9.51
N SER A 685 25.86 13.92 -8.91
CA SER A 685 27.18 14.33 -9.36
C SER A 685 28.22 13.22 -9.23
N THR A 686 29.15 13.19 -10.17
CA THR A 686 30.38 12.40 -10.16
C THR A 686 31.55 13.30 -10.54
N PRO A 687 32.81 12.87 -10.33
CA PRO A 687 33.98 13.63 -10.79
C PRO A 687 34.02 13.95 -12.30
N GLU A 688 33.15 13.35 -13.11
CA GLU A 688 33.10 13.58 -14.57
C GLU A 688 31.81 14.30 -15.01
N SER A 689 30.81 14.37 -14.14
CA SER A 689 29.48 14.93 -14.45
C SER A 689 28.90 15.65 -13.24
N SER A 690 28.75 16.97 -13.32
CA SER A 690 28.18 17.78 -12.24
C SER A 690 26.67 17.95 -12.43
N TYR A 691 25.90 17.57 -11.42
CA TYR A 691 24.45 17.78 -11.36
C TYR A 691 24.09 18.55 -10.09
N ASP A 692 23.36 19.64 -10.26
CA ASP A 692 23.00 20.53 -9.18
C ASP A 692 21.50 20.87 -9.15
N ARG A 693 21.06 21.38 -8.01
CA ARG A 693 19.66 21.76 -7.74
C ARG A 693 19.63 23.14 -7.08
N LYS A 694 18.71 23.99 -7.51
CA LYS A 694 18.51 25.32 -6.91
C LYS A 694 17.64 25.15 -5.67
N PHE A 695 18.05 25.74 -4.56
CA PHE A 695 17.25 25.84 -3.33
C PHE A 695 17.09 27.32 -2.97
N MET A 696 15.89 27.70 -2.54
CA MET A 696 15.61 29.06 -2.09
C MET A 696 14.65 29.02 -0.91
N LEU A 697 15.11 29.57 0.21
CA LEU A 697 14.29 29.89 1.37
C LEU A 697 14.03 31.38 1.38
N PHE A 698 12.77 31.77 1.52
CA PHE A 698 12.41 33.18 1.63
C PHE A 698 11.27 33.41 2.61
N TRP A 699 11.31 34.55 3.28
CA TRP A 699 10.36 35.00 4.26
C TRP A 699 9.47 36.06 3.63
N ASP A 700 8.16 35.90 3.76
CA ASP A 700 7.21 36.91 3.31
C ASP A 700 6.92 37.90 4.46
N PRO A 701 7.31 39.18 4.34
CA PRO A 701 7.06 40.19 5.37
C PRO A 701 5.56 40.46 5.62
N ALA A 702 4.68 40.17 4.66
CA ALA A 702 3.26 40.50 4.76
C ALA A 702 2.51 39.58 5.73
N ASN A 703 2.80 38.27 5.69
CA ASN A 703 2.16 37.26 6.55
C ASN A 703 3.13 36.66 7.59
N GLY A 704 4.43 36.83 7.42
CA GLY A 704 5.49 36.34 8.29
C GLY A 704 5.82 34.85 8.11
N ASN A 705 5.32 34.22 7.04
CA ASN A 705 5.59 32.82 6.71
C ASN A 705 6.92 32.67 5.97
N TRP A 706 7.54 31.49 6.10
CA TRP A 706 8.70 31.09 5.31
C TRP A 706 8.28 30.15 4.19
N PHE A 707 8.90 30.25 3.03
CA PHE A 707 8.58 29.46 1.84
C PHE A 707 9.83 28.77 1.29
N LEU A 708 9.63 27.60 0.70
CA LEU A 708 10.66 26.82 0.01
C LEU A 708 10.36 26.74 -1.49
N LYS A 709 11.34 27.11 -2.30
CA LYS A 709 11.37 26.84 -3.75
C LYS A 709 12.58 25.96 -4.09
N ILE A 710 12.36 25.05 -5.04
CA ILE A 710 13.39 24.16 -5.57
C ILE A 710 13.34 24.23 -7.10
N ASP A 711 14.50 24.13 -7.74
CA ASP A 711 14.68 24.17 -9.19
C ASP A 711 14.26 25.50 -9.83
N GLU A 712 14.22 25.53 -11.17
CA GLU A 712 13.97 26.74 -11.96
C GLU A 712 12.47 27.00 -12.22
N ASP A 713 11.59 26.11 -11.75
CA ASP A 713 10.15 26.19 -12.00
C ASP A 713 9.43 27.31 -11.22
N ASP A 714 10.14 28.03 -10.35
CA ASP A 714 9.67 29.13 -9.48
C ASP A 714 8.43 28.81 -8.60
N LYS A 715 8.02 27.54 -8.54
CA LYS A 715 6.89 27.04 -7.75
C LYS A 715 7.30 26.70 -6.33
N GLU A 716 6.45 27.09 -5.39
CA GLU A 716 6.60 26.79 -3.96
C GLU A 716 6.34 25.30 -3.68
N ILE A 717 7.29 24.64 -3.04
CA ILE A 717 7.20 23.25 -2.58
C ILE A 717 6.33 23.16 -1.32
N GLY A 718 6.41 24.18 -0.48
CA GLY A 718 5.65 24.31 0.75
C GLY A 718 6.11 25.49 1.58
N PHE A 719 5.44 25.73 2.69
CA PHE A 719 5.69 26.86 3.57
C PHE A 719 5.63 26.50 5.05
N TRP A 720 6.34 27.28 5.88
CA TRP A 720 6.25 27.24 7.33
C TRP A 720 5.44 28.43 7.83
N PRO A 721 4.32 28.19 8.53
CA PRO A 721 3.55 29.24 9.17
C PRO A 721 4.34 30.03 10.21
N LYS A 722 4.11 31.35 10.29
CA LYS A 722 4.75 32.25 11.27
C LYS A 722 4.67 31.73 12.72
N ASN A 723 3.53 31.15 13.10
CA ASN A 723 3.25 30.70 14.48
C ASN A 723 4.05 29.46 14.91
N VAL A 724 4.74 28.79 13.99
CA VAL A 724 5.70 27.73 14.32
C VAL A 724 6.95 28.31 14.99
N PHE A 725 7.28 29.57 14.68
CA PHE A 725 8.52 30.21 15.12
C PHE A 725 8.27 31.24 16.23
N THR A 726 9.30 31.41 17.06
CA THR A 726 9.42 32.46 18.07
C THR A 726 10.19 33.66 17.50
N ALA A 727 11.40 33.44 16.99
CA ALA A 727 12.31 34.45 16.48
C ALA A 727 12.29 34.53 14.95
N LEU A 728 12.27 33.40 14.23
CA LEU A 728 12.18 33.38 12.76
C LEU A 728 10.87 33.97 12.22
N ALA A 729 9.86 34.14 13.07
CA ALA A 729 8.64 34.88 12.77
C ALA A 729 8.90 36.33 12.28
N ASN A 730 10.08 36.88 12.58
CA ASN A 730 10.50 38.23 12.21
C ASN A 730 11.69 38.25 11.23
N GLY A 731 11.91 37.18 10.47
CA GLY A 731 13.04 37.04 9.55
C GLY A 731 14.28 36.43 10.20
N ALA A 732 15.29 36.13 9.39
CA ALA A 732 16.56 35.54 9.84
C ALA A 732 17.57 36.63 10.21
N ASN A 733 18.55 36.30 11.05
CA ASN A 733 19.67 37.19 11.35
C ASN A 733 21.01 36.64 10.84
N TYR A 734 21.03 35.43 10.29
CA TYR A 734 22.12 34.95 9.44
C TYR A 734 21.67 33.81 8.53
N VAL A 735 22.46 33.57 7.48
CA VAL A 735 22.24 32.51 6.47
C VAL A 735 23.54 31.74 6.26
N GLU A 736 23.46 30.42 6.10
CA GLU A 736 24.60 29.52 5.85
C GLU A 736 24.40 28.67 4.59
N TRP A 737 25.51 28.34 3.92
CA TRP A 737 25.57 27.42 2.78
C TRP A 737 26.77 26.49 2.92
N GLY A 738 26.62 25.22 2.55
CA GLY A 738 27.75 24.29 2.44
C GLY A 738 27.40 22.88 2.92
N GLY A 739 28.42 22.18 3.40
CA GLY A 739 28.34 20.77 3.79
C GLY A 739 28.29 20.53 5.30
N GLU A 740 27.57 19.49 5.68
CA GLU A 740 27.49 18.99 7.06
C GLU A 740 27.53 17.47 7.07
N VAL A 741 28.33 16.90 7.97
CA VAL A 741 28.37 15.45 8.20
C VAL A 741 28.29 15.11 9.67
N PHE A 742 27.83 13.91 9.98
CA PHE A 742 27.83 13.35 11.33
C PHE A 742 28.38 11.94 11.38
N SER A 743 29.11 11.66 12.45
CA SER A 743 29.55 10.33 12.86
C SER A 743 29.45 10.16 14.37
N PRO A 744 29.10 8.96 14.87
CA PRO A 744 29.26 8.64 16.28
C PRO A 744 30.73 8.72 16.76
N PRO A 745 30.97 8.82 18.08
CA PRO A 745 32.29 8.60 18.68
C PRO A 745 32.91 7.28 18.19
N ASP A 746 34.24 7.24 18.03
CA ASP A 746 35.00 6.06 17.60
C ASP A 746 34.64 5.46 16.23
N VAL A 747 33.74 6.10 15.46
CA VAL A 747 33.35 5.66 14.11
C VAL A 747 33.96 6.61 13.08
N PRO A 748 34.69 6.10 12.06
CA PRO A 748 35.31 6.94 11.03
C PRO A 748 34.27 7.83 10.33
N SER A 749 34.48 9.15 10.35
CA SER A 749 33.52 10.10 9.79
C SER A 749 33.25 9.89 8.29
N PRO A 750 32.02 10.12 7.80
CA PRO A 750 31.66 9.81 6.42
C PRO A 750 32.16 10.89 5.45
N PRO A 751 32.35 10.58 4.16
CA PRO A 751 32.74 11.59 3.18
C PRO A 751 31.71 12.71 3.02
N MET A 752 32.18 13.91 2.70
CA MET A 752 31.37 15.10 2.40
C MET A 752 31.49 15.47 0.93
N GLY A 753 30.35 15.73 0.28
CA GLY A 753 30.32 16.02 -1.16
C GLY A 753 30.78 14.81 -1.99
N SER A 754 31.80 14.99 -2.83
CA SER A 754 32.34 13.90 -3.66
C SER A 754 33.04 12.81 -2.85
N GLY A 755 33.63 13.17 -1.70
CA GLY A 755 34.43 12.27 -0.90
C GLY A 755 35.71 11.74 -1.55
N ALA A 756 36.07 12.22 -2.75
CA ALA A 756 37.13 11.61 -3.55
C ALA A 756 38.54 11.97 -3.05
N LYS A 757 38.74 13.24 -2.66
CA LYS A 757 40.01 13.79 -2.17
C LYS A 757 39.74 14.92 -1.17
N PHE A 758 40.79 15.35 -0.47
CA PHE A 758 40.76 16.65 0.23
C PHE A 758 40.57 17.77 -0.80
N LEU A 759 39.94 18.87 -0.39
CA LEU A 759 39.42 19.95 -1.24
C LEU A 759 40.40 20.30 -2.39
N ALA A 760 39.96 20.06 -3.64
CA ALA A 760 40.77 20.27 -4.83
C ALA A 760 40.70 21.71 -5.37
N GLU A 761 39.76 22.49 -4.85
CA GLU A 761 39.36 23.82 -5.34
C GLU A 761 38.88 23.79 -6.80
N ASP A 762 38.20 22.70 -7.17
CA ASP A 762 37.67 22.48 -8.52
C ASP A 762 36.26 21.89 -8.44
N THR A 763 35.29 22.59 -9.01
CA THR A 763 33.88 22.18 -9.11
C THR A 763 33.65 20.83 -9.82
N LYS A 764 34.67 20.31 -10.51
CA LYS A 764 34.69 18.96 -11.07
C LYS A 764 34.88 17.90 -9.99
N TYR A 765 35.66 18.18 -8.96
CA TYR A 765 36.06 17.22 -7.93
C TYR A 765 35.45 17.52 -6.55
N ASP A 766 35.04 18.75 -6.30
CA ASP A 766 34.48 19.19 -5.04
C ASP A 766 32.96 19.39 -5.13
N ALA A 767 32.28 19.33 -3.99
CA ALA A 767 30.93 19.85 -3.92
C ALA A 767 30.96 21.37 -3.92
N TYR A 768 29.89 21.99 -4.40
CA TYR A 768 29.82 23.43 -4.50
C TYR A 768 28.41 23.98 -4.23
N CYS A 769 28.40 25.22 -3.77
CA CYS A 769 27.26 26.12 -3.79
C CYS A 769 27.60 27.26 -4.75
N ARG A 770 26.87 27.38 -5.85
CA ARG A 770 27.03 28.49 -6.81
C ARG A 770 25.81 29.38 -6.82
N LYS A 771 25.97 30.60 -7.34
CA LYS A 771 24.92 31.64 -7.34
C LYS A 771 24.34 31.86 -5.96
N ILE A 772 25.22 32.00 -4.97
CA ILE A 772 24.84 32.25 -3.58
C ILE A 772 24.24 33.65 -3.47
N LYS A 773 23.00 33.72 -3.01
CA LYS A 773 22.22 34.96 -2.86
C LYS A 773 21.57 35.03 -1.49
N ILE A 774 21.44 36.24 -0.99
CA ILE A 774 20.63 36.58 0.17
C ILE A 774 19.42 37.41 -0.27
N ILE A 775 18.40 37.40 0.57
CA ILE A 775 17.27 38.32 0.44
C ILE A 775 17.47 39.39 1.50
N ASP A 776 17.62 40.63 1.08
CA ASP A 776 17.89 41.75 1.99
C ASP A 776 16.62 42.23 2.71
N GLU A 777 16.77 43.23 3.59
CA GLU A 777 15.68 43.82 4.37
C GLU A 777 14.60 44.49 3.50
N ASN A 778 14.95 44.87 2.28
CA ASN A 778 14.04 45.46 1.28
C ASN A 778 13.42 44.38 0.38
N ASN A 779 13.60 43.10 0.70
CA ASN A 779 13.13 41.94 -0.05
C ASN A 779 13.75 41.81 -1.45
N ASN A 780 14.95 42.36 -1.67
CA ASN A 780 15.69 42.18 -2.92
C ASN A 780 16.58 40.94 -2.85
N VAL A 781 16.59 40.17 -3.92
CA VAL A 781 17.52 39.04 -4.09
C VAL A 781 18.85 39.58 -4.61
N VAL A 782 19.88 39.59 -3.75
CA VAL A 782 21.21 40.14 -4.05
C VAL A 782 22.29 39.10 -3.80
N ASN A 783 23.46 39.26 -4.43
CA ASN A 783 24.61 38.39 -4.15
C ASN A 783 24.98 38.48 -2.67
N ALA A 784 25.30 37.34 -2.07
CA ALA A 784 25.83 37.33 -0.71
C ALA A 784 27.17 38.11 -0.69
N VAL A 785 27.32 38.97 0.29
CA VAL A 785 28.52 39.79 0.53
C VAL A 785 28.85 39.76 2.02
N ASP A 786 30.10 40.03 2.38
CA ASP A 786 30.59 39.98 3.77
C ASP A 786 30.31 38.62 4.45
N THR A 787 30.80 37.57 3.80
CA THR A 787 30.72 36.19 4.25
C THR A 787 31.96 35.78 5.04
N GLU A 788 31.81 34.81 5.94
CA GLU A 788 32.90 34.16 6.66
C GLU A 788 32.80 32.64 6.54
N ILE A 789 33.96 31.99 6.53
CA ILE A 789 34.06 30.52 6.50
C ILE A 789 33.94 29.96 7.92
N PHE A 790 33.23 28.85 8.07
CA PHE A 790 33.22 28.05 9.28
C PHE A 790 33.52 26.60 8.93
N ARG A 791 34.62 26.10 9.49
CA ARG A 791 35.10 24.73 9.36
C ARG A 791 35.71 24.30 10.68
N ASP A 792 35.79 23.00 10.92
CA ASP A 792 36.46 22.51 12.12
C ASP A 792 37.96 22.78 12.03
N LEU A 793 38.46 23.64 12.92
CA LEU A 793 39.86 24.12 12.88
C LEU A 793 40.89 23.03 13.20
N ASP A 794 40.49 21.99 13.92
CA ASP A 794 41.38 20.91 14.38
C ASP A 794 41.43 19.70 13.42
N PHE A 795 40.55 19.65 12.39
CA PHE A 795 40.36 18.45 11.55
C PHE A 795 40.57 18.74 10.06
N LYS A 796 41.77 18.41 9.53
CA LYS A 796 42.12 18.53 8.10
C LYS A 796 41.44 17.49 7.18
N GLN A 797 40.19 17.10 7.47
CA GLN A 797 39.46 16.12 6.66
C GLN A 797 38.33 16.73 5.85
N TYR A 798 37.80 17.87 6.28
CA TYR A 798 36.81 18.63 5.53
C TYR A 798 37.31 20.05 5.40
N ASP A 799 37.07 20.67 4.24
CA ASP A 799 37.43 22.05 4.02
C ASP A 799 36.40 22.76 3.15
N VAL A 800 36.42 24.09 3.22
CA VAL A 800 35.57 25.00 2.47
C VAL A 800 36.41 26.18 2.00
N LYS A 801 36.17 26.59 0.76
CA LYS A 801 36.74 27.80 0.17
C LYS A 801 35.61 28.65 -0.38
N ASP A 802 35.60 29.91 0.04
CA ASP A 802 34.76 30.95 -0.53
C ASP A 802 35.56 31.68 -1.62
N GLU A 803 35.16 31.52 -2.88
CA GLU A 803 35.77 32.25 -4.01
C GLU A 803 35.15 33.63 -4.22
N GLY A 804 34.07 33.96 -3.49
CA GLY A 804 33.30 35.17 -3.69
C GLY A 804 32.72 35.27 -5.11
N ASP A 805 32.48 36.50 -5.57
CA ASP A 805 31.97 36.76 -6.92
C ASP A 805 33.04 36.46 -8.00
N THR A 806 32.88 35.33 -8.67
CA THR A 806 33.75 34.87 -9.75
C THR A 806 33.65 35.71 -11.03
N ARG A 807 32.69 36.64 -11.12
CA ARG A 807 32.32 37.40 -12.34
C ARG A 807 31.92 36.54 -13.54
N LYS A 808 31.75 35.23 -13.35
CA LYS A 808 31.29 34.28 -14.38
C LYS A 808 29.78 34.07 -14.23
N PRO A 809 28.95 34.34 -15.25
CA PRO A 809 27.49 34.18 -15.14
C PRO A 809 27.01 32.79 -14.73
N THR A 810 27.81 31.75 -15.01
CA THR A 810 27.51 30.36 -14.63
C THR A 810 27.61 30.13 -13.12
N PHE A 811 28.57 30.78 -12.46
CA PHE A 811 28.90 30.54 -11.06
C PHE A 811 28.49 31.70 -10.14
N GLU A 812 28.61 32.95 -10.58
CA GLU A 812 28.42 34.17 -9.78
C GLU A 812 29.22 34.04 -8.46
N HIS A 813 28.58 34.12 -7.29
CA HIS A 813 29.22 33.78 -6.02
C HIS A 813 29.38 32.26 -5.87
N LEU A 814 30.61 31.77 -5.75
CA LEU A 814 30.96 30.34 -5.67
C LEU A 814 31.64 29.98 -4.34
N VAL A 815 31.13 28.91 -3.72
CA VAL A 815 31.76 28.22 -2.59
C VAL A 815 31.98 26.77 -2.97
N VAL A 816 33.18 26.26 -2.74
CA VAL A 816 33.51 24.84 -2.89
C VAL A 816 33.79 24.23 -1.52
N PHE A 817 33.31 23.01 -1.29
CA PHE A 817 33.43 22.30 -0.02
C PHE A 817 33.50 20.79 -0.23
N GLY A 818 34.08 20.08 0.72
CA GLY A 818 34.11 18.62 0.69
C GLY A 818 35.22 18.01 1.51
N GLY A 819 35.34 16.69 1.43
CA GLY A 819 36.41 15.96 2.09
C GLY A 819 36.17 14.44 2.13
N PRO A 820 37.24 13.62 2.20
CA PRO A 820 37.12 12.16 2.13
C PRO A 820 36.57 11.53 3.42
N GLY A 821 36.59 12.25 4.54
CA GLY A 821 36.28 11.70 5.86
C GLY A 821 37.33 10.69 6.36
N GLY A 822 36.92 9.82 7.27
CA GLY A 822 37.75 8.77 7.88
C GLY A 822 38.34 9.12 9.25
N TYR A 823 37.87 10.18 9.93
CA TYR A 823 38.34 10.57 11.25
C TYR A 823 37.63 9.76 12.34
N THR A 824 38.40 9.11 13.21
CA THR A 824 37.90 8.51 14.45
C THR A 824 38.25 9.44 15.60
N GLY A 825 37.26 10.17 16.14
CA GLY A 825 37.45 10.97 17.35
C GLY A 825 37.45 10.08 18.58
N SER A 826 38.52 10.14 19.37
CA SER A 826 38.63 9.57 20.72
C SER A 826 37.92 10.42 21.77
#